data_AF-A0A7C4EG80-F1
#
_entry.id   AF-A0A7C4EG80-F1
#
_cell.length_a   1.000
_cell.length_b   1.000
_cell.length_c   1.000
_cell.angle_alpha   90.00
_cell.angle_beta   90.00
_cell.angle_gamma   90.00
#
_symmetry.space_group_name_H-M   'P 1'
#
loop_
_entity.id
_entity.type
_entity.pdbx_description
1 polymer ?
#
loop_
_entity_poly.entity_id
_entity_poly.type
_entity_poly.pdbx_seq_one_letter_code
_entity_poly.pdbx_strand_id
1 'polypeptide(L)'
;MTPARRPYPRIAQVVAMNGFNENHKLRLRTTFRYVDELLTEVVRLLDGSVAQSPFSEHIADATPVQSRVICDYAARLRARMREILASEGIDLPERRISSIWAARTILSSIDIAVTEIRPKYMRGFGQLSESAVRALDQAAAQLEDLLARMEAYLAQGSGRDLQTRLQRLESTTDEARLLQNLSRIITARGLVELRPTLEMLVERLETPTFEVAVFGKVSSGKSSLLNYILKSQVLPVGVTPVTTIPTRIVHGPVARATIWFAEAPPITVEPSRLAEYVTEQHNPGNARHVSRIVVEAPSDCLKDGITFIDTPGVGSLARSGAAESLAYLPRCDLGIVLVDASSTLTDEDLAMADSLYRSSAQAMVLLSKGDVLAAADREPMVLYVRQQLQSNLGLDVPVHLVSVKGEDAKLCDQWFAESMVPALQQHRQLAADSLRCKIGALREAVVAALRKRQNRESPAVDAAKWEAARRAIASAMAQLDEARRHRPPSLEQPHALAEQVLDRVSSRAVTNWNQQQGDTAEITAIVTDEVDKAGRRLAGELIGELLALRRSQEEALSLAAGAVGATAQGQGSLPSPNGVPVLEHLAGIRLVVRRPVLRLPGRWASQRRVLKQARRCIHSQLVSMFQSYGRRLAEWRQSSLNDLRKAFTAQADVCRALAERANGEGIANDNSDDWSRDIASLIEAAPDAAAAG
;
A
#
# COMPACT_ATOMS: atom_id res chain seq x y z
N MET A 1 9.52 2.52 73.77
CA MET A 1 8.23 2.03 73.26
C MET A 1 8.34 1.81 71.75
N THR A 2 8.48 0.55 71.31
CA THR A 2 8.00 0.06 69.99
C THR A 2 6.46 -0.13 70.07
N PRO A 3 5.65 -0.33 69.00
CA PRO A 3 5.94 -1.01 67.71
C PRO A 3 5.34 -0.36 66.41
N ALA A 4 5.98 -0.49 65.24
CA ALA A 4 5.74 -1.40 64.09
C ALA A 4 4.58 -1.06 63.10
N ARG A 5 4.91 -0.94 61.79
CA ARG A 5 4.56 -1.89 60.69
C ARG A 5 4.82 -1.32 59.27
N ARG A 6 5.87 -1.88 58.63
CA ARG A 6 5.98 -2.50 57.27
C ARG A 6 5.56 -1.80 55.94
N PRO A 7 6.16 -2.24 54.81
CA PRO A 7 6.51 -1.42 53.63
C PRO A 7 5.63 -1.69 52.39
N TYR A 8 5.75 -0.85 51.36
CA TYR A 8 5.35 -1.18 49.98
C TYR A 8 6.56 -1.22 49.03
N PRO A 9 6.52 -2.09 48.01
CA PRO A 9 7.71 -2.69 47.43
C PRO A 9 8.31 -1.86 46.28
N ARG A 10 9.62 -2.02 46.13
CA ARG A 10 10.39 -1.62 44.94
C ARG A 10 9.69 -2.13 43.68
N ILE A 11 9.20 -1.22 42.85
CA ILE A 11 9.00 -1.51 41.43
C ILE A 11 10.38 -1.81 40.86
N ALA A 12 10.48 -2.99 40.26
CA ALA A 12 11.70 -3.54 39.70
C ALA A 12 12.37 -2.52 38.77
N GLN A 13 13.67 -2.33 38.97
CA GLN A 13 14.55 -1.66 38.05
C GLN A 13 14.33 -2.24 36.64
N VAL A 14 13.76 -1.43 35.75
CA VAL A 14 14.06 -1.54 34.33
C VAL A 14 15.57 -1.44 34.25
N VAL A 15 16.23 -2.55 33.91
CA VAL A 15 17.67 -2.55 33.65
C VAL A 15 17.85 -1.71 32.39
N ALA A 16 18.08 -0.41 32.59
CA ALA A 16 18.63 0.46 31.57
C ALA A 16 19.88 -0.23 31.03
N MET A 17 19.96 -0.42 29.73
CA MET A 17 21.23 -0.69 29.07
C MET A 17 22.05 0.60 29.22
N ASN A 18 22.70 0.77 30.37
CA ASN A 18 23.53 1.94 30.72
C ASN A 18 24.82 1.96 29.88
N GLY A 19 24.70 2.14 28.56
CA GLY A 19 25.83 2.29 27.64
C GLY A 19 25.99 3.72 27.11
N PHE A 20 24.90 4.48 26.98
CA PHE A 20 24.95 5.83 26.43
C PHE A 20 24.87 6.90 27.52
N ASN A 21 25.94 7.70 27.63
CA ASN A 21 25.92 8.93 28.42
C ASN A 21 25.05 10.00 27.71
N GLU A 22 24.76 11.11 28.40
CA GLU A 22 23.92 12.19 27.84
C GLU A 22 24.48 12.80 26.54
N ASN A 23 25.80 12.84 26.38
CA ASN A 23 26.43 13.29 25.12
C ASN A 23 26.15 12.32 23.97
N HIS A 24 26.16 11.02 24.23
CA HIS A 24 25.82 10.00 23.25
C HIS A 24 24.35 10.07 22.86
N LYS A 25 23.45 10.26 23.84
CA LYS A 25 22.00 10.43 23.58
C LYS A 25 21.73 11.69 22.75
N LEU A 26 22.37 12.81 23.08
CA LEU A 26 22.27 14.04 22.31
C LEU A 26 22.79 13.84 20.88
N ARG A 27 23.95 13.20 20.72
CA ARG A 27 24.54 12.89 19.41
C ARG A 27 23.63 11.99 18.58
N LEU A 28 23.04 10.96 19.19
CA LEU A 28 22.13 10.03 18.55
C LEU A 28 20.87 10.75 18.05
N ARG A 29 20.27 11.59 18.89
CA ARG A 29 19.12 12.42 18.54
C ARG A 29 19.41 13.37 17.37
N THR A 30 20.55 14.05 17.40
CA THR A 30 20.97 14.95 16.31
C THR A 30 21.23 14.17 15.02
N THR A 31 21.86 13.01 15.12
CA THR A 31 22.16 12.17 13.95
C THR A 31 20.87 11.62 13.33
N PHE A 32 19.93 11.12 14.13
CA PHE A 32 18.67 10.59 13.61
C PHE A 32 17.78 11.68 13.01
N ARG A 33 17.82 12.89 13.54
CA ARG A 33 17.18 14.05 12.90
C ARG A 33 17.76 14.32 11.52
N TYR A 34 19.09 14.37 11.42
CA TYR A 34 19.77 14.57 10.14
C TYR A 34 19.47 13.44 9.14
N VAL A 35 19.44 12.18 9.61
CA VAL A 35 19.04 11.04 8.77
C VAL A 35 17.58 11.18 8.30
N ASP A 36 16.66 11.62 9.16
CA ASP A 36 15.26 11.84 8.78
C ASP A 36 15.10 12.97 7.75
N GLU A 37 15.88 14.04 7.87
CA GLU A 37 15.96 15.12 6.88
C GLU A 37 16.44 14.59 5.52
N LEU A 38 17.53 13.82 5.49
CA LEU A 38 18.03 13.20 4.26
C LEU A 38 17.03 12.20 3.65
N LEU A 39 16.35 11.39 4.47
CA LEU A 39 15.30 10.48 3.99
C LEU A 39 14.12 11.24 3.39
N THR A 40 13.77 12.39 3.96
CA THR A 40 12.70 13.24 3.44
C THR A 40 13.07 13.78 2.07
N GLU A 41 14.32 14.20 1.87
CA GLU A 41 14.80 14.66 0.57
C GLU A 41 14.85 13.52 -0.47
N VAL A 42 15.30 12.32 -0.09
CA VAL A 42 15.29 11.14 -0.99
C VAL A 42 13.87 10.81 -1.45
N VAL A 43 12.89 10.79 -0.54
CA VAL A 43 11.49 10.53 -0.90
C VAL A 43 10.96 11.63 -1.83
N ARG A 44 11.28 12.89 -1.55
CA ARG A 44 10.89 14.04 -2.37
C ARG A 44 11.44 13.94 -3.80
N LEU A 45 12.71 13.56 -3.97
CA LEU A 45 13.32 13.36 -5.29
C LEU A 45 12.63 12.26 -6.11
N LEU A 46 12.14 11.21 -5.44
CA LEU A 46 11.48 10.06 -6.08
C LEU A 46 9.98 10.26 -6.36
N ASP A 47 9.37 11.31 -5.81
CA ASP A 47 7.95 11.65 -5.96
C ASP A 47 7.64 12.37 -7.30
N GLY A 48 8.65 12.56 -8.15
CA GLY A 48 8.51 13.15 -9.50
C GLY A 48 8.19 14.66 -9.52
N SER A 49 7.72 15.23 -8.42
CA SER A 49 7.43 16.66 -8.24
C SER A 49 8.66 17.55 -8.44
N VAL A 50 9.87 17.06 -8.12
CA VAL A 50 11.12 17.80 -8.32
C VAL A 50 11.46 17.97 -9.80
N ALA A 51 11.09 17.01 -10.66
CA ALA A 51 11.33 17.11 -12.10
C ALA A 51 10.43 18.15 -12.81
N GLN A 52 9.39 18.65 -12.15
CA GLN A 52 8.55 19.74 -12.65
C GLN A 52 9.14 21.13 -12.34
N SER A 53 10.18 21.22 -11.51
CA SER A 53 10.85 22.49 -11.22
C SER A 53 11.69 22.94 -12.43
N PRO A 54 11.53 24.19 -12.92
CA PRO A 54 12.35 24.72 -14.02
C PRO A 54 13.82 24.91 -13.64
N PHE A 55 14.17 24.77 -12.36
CA PHE A 55 15.54 24.90 -11.83
C PHE A 55 16.09 23.58 -11.27
N SER A 56 15.46 22.44 -11.55
CA SER A 56 15.97 21.14 -11.08
C SER A 56 17.23 20.74 -11.84
N GLU A 57 18.25 20.28 -11.11
CA GLU A 57 19.45 19.63 -11.68
C GLU A 57 19.24 18.12 -11.91
N HIS A 58 18.07 17.58 -11.54
CA HIS A 58 17.79 16.14 -11.51
C HIS A 58 16.73 15.72 -12.54
N ILE A 59 16.94 14.54 -13.16
CA ILE A 59 16.04 13.90 -14.12
C ILE A 59 15.21 12.82 -13.40
N ALA A 60 13.92 12.71 -13.69
CA ALA A 60 13.06 11.66 -13.15
C ALA A 60 13.18 10.34 -13.93
N ASP A 61 14.18 9.53 -13.60
CA ASP A 61 14.47 8.23 -14.23
C ASP A 61 14.07 7.01 -13.37
N ALA A 62 13.59 7.24 -12.15
CA ALA A 62 13.13 6.18 -11.26
C ALA A 62 11.82 5.54 -11.75
N THR A 63 11.77 4.21 -11.81
CA THR A 63 10.52 3.49 -12.10
C THR A 63 9.55 3.55 -10.92
N PRO A 64 8.22 3.46 -11.16
CA PRO A 64 7.23 3.46 -10.07
C PRO A 64 7.46 2.36 -9.02
N VAL A 65 8.03 1.22 -9.44
CA VAL A 65 8.38 0.12 -8.54
C VAL A 65 9.57 0.51 -7.65
N GLN A 66 10.61 1.13 -8.21
CA GLN A 66 11.76 1.60 -7.44
C GLN A 66 11.35 2.68 -6.42
N SER A 67 10.55 3.67 -6.83
CA SER A 67 10.04 4.70 -5.91
C SER A 67 9.27 4.10 -4.75
N ARG A 68 8.34 3.16 -5.02
CA ARG A 68 7.58 2.48 -3.97
C ARG A 68 8.47 1.68 -3.01
N VAL A 69 9.42 0.91 -3.54
CA VAL A 69 10.33 0.08 -2.72
C VAL A 69 11.20 0.96 -1.81
N ILE A 70 11.76 2.06 -2.33
CA ILE A 70 12.59 2.96 -1.52
C ILE A 70 11.77 3.69 -0.47
N CYS A 71 10.54 4.14 -0.78
CA CYS A 71 9.64 4.73 0.21
C CYS A 71 9.31 3.76 1.36
N ASP A 72 9.07 2.48 1.05
CA ASP A 72 8.84 1.45 2.07
C ASP A 72 10.08 1.25 2.97
N TYR A 73 11.28 1.22 2.39
CA TYR A 73 12.52 1.13 3.16
C TYR A 73 12.78 2.38 4.01
N ALA A 74 12.49 3.57 3.51
CA ALA A 74 12.59 4.82 4.28
C ALA A 74 11.63 4.79 5.49
N ALA A 75 10.41 4.30 5.32
CA ALA A 75 9.45 4.13 6.42
C ALA A 75 9.95 3.13 7.48
N ARG A 76 10.54 2.01 7.05
CA ARG A 76 11.16 1.01 7.96
C ARG A 76 12.35 1.59 8.72
N LEU A 77 13.19 2.38 8.06
CA LEU A 77 14.34 3.02 8.72
C LEU A 77 13.88 4.00 9.80
N ARG A 78 12.84 4.81 9.52
CA ARG A 78 12.21 5.69 10.51
C ARG A 78 11.58 4.94 11.69
N ALA A 79 11.02 3.76 11.46
CA ALA A 79 10.49 2.92 12.54
C ALA A 79 11.62 2.44 13.47
N ARG A 80 12.72 1.92 12.90
CA ARG A 80 13.90 1.48 13.67
C ARG A 80 14.57 2.60 14.44
N MET A 81 14.70 3.79 13.85
CA MET A 81 15.22 4.95 14.58
C MET A 81 14.36 5.28 15.81
N ARG A 82 13.03 5.22 15.69
CA ARG A 82 12.11 5.46 16.82
C ARG A 82 12.28 4.41 17.92
N GLU A 83 12.39 3.13 17.56
CA GLU A 83 12.62 2.07 18.55
C GLU A 83 13.93 2.25 19.31
N ILE A 84 15.01 2.61 18.63
CA ILE A 84 16.32 2.84 19.25
C ILE A 84 16.25 4.05 20.21
N LEU A 85 15.58 5.14 19.81
CA LEU A 85 15.38 6.29 20.70
C LEU A 85 14.54 5.91 21.92
N ALA A 86 13.48 5.12 21.73
CA ALA A 86 12.61 4.66 22.81
C ALA A 86 13.34 3.72 23.78
N SER A 87 14.16 2.79 23.28
CA SER A 87 14.92 1.87 24.15
C SER A 87 15.96 2.56 25.02
N GLU A 88 16.41 3.76 24.62
CA GLU A 88 17.40 4.57 25.35
C GLU A 88 16.76 5.72 26.15
N GLY A 89 15.42 5.79 26.21
CA GLY A 89 14.67 6.81 26.94
C GLY A 89 14.85 8.22 26.38
N ILE A 90 15.00 8.37 25.06
CA ILE A 90 15.16 9.66 24.39
C ILE A 90 13.82 10.11 23.82
N ASP A 91 13.22 11.15 24.41
CA ASP A 91 11.93 11.69 23.96
C ASP A 91 12.01 12.37 22.58
N LEU A 92 10.99 12.11 21.76
CA LEU A 92 10.78 12.82 20.51
C LEU A 92 10.13 14.17 20.78
N PRO A 93 10.52 15.24 20.05
CA PRO A 93 9.87 16.54 20.20
C PRO A 93 8.39 16.47 19.80
N GLU A 94 7.51 17.05 20.61
CA GLU A 94 6.09 17.15 20.31
C GLU A 94 5.85 17.94 19.01
N ARG A 95 5.00 17.39 18.14
CA ARG A 95 4.60 18.04 16.88
C ARG A 95 3.57 19.13 17.18
N ARG A 96 4.05 20.36 17.43
CA ARG A 96 3.21 21.51 17.84
C ARG A 96 2.87 22.49 16.71
N ILE A 97 3.37 22.27 15.49
CA ILE A 97 3.24 23.22 14.38
C ILE A 97 2.29 22.65 13.33
N SER A 98 1.24 23.41 12.99
CA SER A 98 0.32 23.08 11.92
C SER A 98 1.04 23.10 10.57
N SER A 99 0.87 22.05 9.77
CA SER A 99 1.41 21.97 8.40
C SER A 99 0.83 23.07 7.50
N ILE A 100 -0.44 23.42 7.67
CA ILE A 100 -1.09 24.52 6.94
C ILE A 100 -0.47 25.86 7.35
N TRP A 101 -0.24 26.07 8.65
CA TRP A 101 0.43 27.28 9.12
C TRP A 101 1.86 27.38 8.59
N ALA A 102 2.62 26.28 8.63
CA ALA A 102 3.97 26.23 8.07
C ALA A 102 3.98 26.50 6.55
N ALA A 103 3.04 25.92 5.80
CA ALA A 103 2.90 26.18 4.38
C ALA A 103 2.58 27.66 4.08
N ARG A 104 1.70 28.28 4.86
CA ARG A 104 1.39 29.72 4.73
C ARG A 104 2.59 30.60 5.04
N THR A 105 3.38 30.26 6.06
CA THR A 105 4.63 30.99 6.37
C THR A 105 5.62 30.87 5.21
N ILE A 106 5.73 29.70 4.58
CA ILE A 106 6.59 29.51 3.39
C ILE A 106 6.06 30.32 2.20
N LEU A 107 4.75 30.32 1.94
CA LEU A 107 4.15 31.11 0.87
C LEU A 107 4.37 32.62 1.08
N SER A 108 4.31 33.10 2.32
CA SER A 108 4.65 34.49 2.65
C SER A 108 6.11 34.82 2.34
N SER A 109 7.04 33.90 2.61
CA SER A 109 8.44 34.08 2.19
C SER A 109 8.61 34.11 0.67
N ILE A 110 7.82 33.32 -0.07
CA ILE A 110 7.85 33.33 -1.54
C ILE A 110 7.27 34.65 -2.07
N ASP A 111 6.20 35.16 -1.48
CA ASP A 111 5.59 36.46 -1.84
C ASP A 111 6.58 37.62 -1.70
N ILE A 112 7.39 37.62 -0.62
CA ILE A 112 8.49 38.58 -0.44
C ILE A 112 9.52 38.45 -1.58
N ALA A 113 9.96 37.23 -1.89
CA ALA A 113 10.94 36.99 -2.95
C ALA A 113 10.41 37.39 -4.34
N VAL A 114 9.13 37.17 -4.62
CA VAL A 114 8.47 37.63 -5.85
C VAL A 114 8.39 39.16 -5.88
N THR A 115 8.08 39.81 -4.77
CA THR A 115 8.06 41.29 -4.68
C THR A 115 9.44 41.89 -5.01
N GLU A 116 10.52 41.22 -4.63
CA GLU A 116 11.90 41.65 -4.88
C GLU A 116 12.30 41.66 -6.37
N ILE A 117 11.56 40.99 -7.26
CA ILE A 117 11.83 41.07 -8.72
C ILE A 117 11.26 42.35 -9.35
N ARG A 118 10.49 43.15 -8.60
CA ARG A 118 9.89 44.38 -9.12
C ARG A 118 10.97 45.41 -9.52
N PRO A 119 10.68 46.29 -10.50
CA PRO A 119 11.65 47.24 -11.03
C PRO A 119 12.31 48.12 -9.97
N LYS A 120 11.59 48.47 -8.90
CA LYS A 120 12.11 49.24 -7.76
C LYS A 120 13.35 48.59 -7.12
N TYR A 121 13.35 47.26 -6.99
CA TYR A 121 14.41 46.49 -6.35
C TYR A 121 15.49 46.05 -7.35
N MET A 122 15.11 45.80 -8.61
CA MET A 122 16.03 45.42 -9.68
C MET A 122 16.95 46.55 -10.18
N ARG A 123 16.58 47.82 -9.95
CA ARG A 123 17.44 48.99 -10.28
C ARG A 123 18.78 48.99 -9.53
N GLY A 124 18.89 48.28 -8.41
CA GLY A 124 20.15 48.09 -7.68
C GLY A 124 21.20 47.28 -8.46
N PHE A 125 20.78 46.55 -9.51
CA PHE A 125 21.62 45.67 -10.31
C PHE A 125 21.92 46.22 -11.71
N GLY A 126 21.47 47.43 -12.04
CA GLY A 126 21.74 48.10 -13.32
C GLY A 126 20.57 48.97 -13.81
N GLN A 127 20.80 49.70 -14.91
CA GLN A 127 19.73 50.45 -15.57
C GLN A 127 18.77 49.49 -16.28
N LEU A 128 17.47 49.68 -16.05
CA LEU A 128 16.40 48.92 -16.69
C LEU A 128 15.80 49.74 -17.84
N SER A 129 15.64 49.13 -19.02
CA SER A 129 14.87 49.72 -20.11
C SER A 129 13.38 49.77 -19.78
N GLU A 130 12.62 50.67 -20.42
CA GLU A 130 11.16 50.74 -20.20
C GLU A 130 10.44 49.42 -20.52
N SER A 131 10.92 48.66 -21.52
CA SER A 131 10.36 47.34 -21.84
C SER A 131 10.64 46.33 -20.73
N ALA A 132 11.82 46.36 -20.11
CA ALA A 132 12.17 45.48 -19.00
C ALA A 132 11.40 45.84 -17.72
N VAL A 133 11.18 47.14 -17.45
CA VAL A 133 10.33 47.60 -16.34
C VAL A 133 8.92 47.03 -16.49
N ARG A 134 8.30 47.18 -17.68
CA ARG A 134 6.96 46.64 -17.95
C ARG A 134 6.90 45.10 -17.82
N ALA A 135 7.91 44.40 -18.33
CA ALA A 135 7.97 42.94 -18.26
C ALA A 135 8.11 42.41 -16.82
N LEU A 136 8.97 43.04 -16.00
CA LEU A 136 9.15 42.67 -14.60
C LEU A 136 7.90 42.95 -13.76
N ASP A 137 7.24 44.10 -13.97
CA ASP A 137 5.99 44.39 -13.27
C ASP A 137 4.88 43.40 -13.65
N GLN A 138 4.79 43.01 -14.92
CA GLN A 138 3.83 42.01 -15.37
C GLN A 138 4.14 40.62 -14.80
N ALA A 139 5.41 40.20 -14.79
CA ALA A 139 5.83 38.92 -14.23
C ALA A 139 5.59 38.84 -12.72
N ALA A 140 5.94 39.89 -11.97
CA ALA A 140 5.68 39.97 -10.54
C ALA A 140 4.18 39.88 -10.25
N ALA A 141 3.35 40.64 -10.96
CA ALA A 141 1.90 40.61 -10.78
C ALA A 141 1.27 39.24 -11.07
N GLN A 142 1.76 38.52 -12.09
CA GLN A 142 1.29 37.16 -12.40
C GLN A 142 1.63 36.16 -11.30
N LEU A 143 2.85 36.23 -10.76
CA LEU A 143 3.29 35.35 -9.68
C LEU A 143 2.59 35.68 -8.35
N GLU A 144 2.42 36.96 -8.02
CA GLU A 144 1.67 37.42 -6.85
C GLU A 144 0.20 36.96 -6.90
N ASP A 145 -0.46 37.03 -8.06
CA ASP A 145 -1.84 36.52 -8.22
C ASP A 145 -1.94 35.01 -7.98
N LEU A 146 -0.97 34.23 -8.46
CA LEU A 146 -0.91 32.78 -8.20
C LEU A 146 -0.70 32.48 -6.71
N LEU A 147 0.21 33.21 -6.04
CA LEU A 147 0.46 33.05 -4.60
C LEU A 147 -0.76 33.43 -3.76
N ALA A 148 -1.46 34.51 -4.13
CA ALA A 148 -2.70 34.92 -3.47
C ALA A 148 -3.80 33.86 -3.59
N ARG A 149 -3.92 33.19 -4.74
CA ARG A 149 -4.86 32.07 -4.93
C ARG A 149 -4.49 30.86 -4.07
N MET A 150 -3.19 30.51 -4.01
CA MET A 150 -2.70 29.43 -3.15
C MET A 150 -3.00 29.72 -1.66
N GLU A 151 -2.80 30.95 -1.20
CA GLU A 151 -3.11 31.34 0.17
C GLU A 151 -4.62 31.32 0.46
N ALA A 152 -5.44 31.81 -0.48
CA ALA A 152 -6.90 31.78 -0.36
C ALA A 152 -7.45 30.34 -0.25
N TYR A 153 -6.89 29.41 -1.03
CA TYR A 153 -7.29 28.00 -0.97
C TYR A 153 -6.92 27.34 0.37
N LEU A 154 -5.72 27.61 0.88
CA LEU A 154 -5.30 27.12 2.20
C LEU A 154 -6.13 27.73 3.35
N ALA A 155 -6.77 28.88 3.14
CA ALA A 155 -7.65 29.51 4.12
C ALA A 155 -9.07 28.89 4.15
N GLN A 156 -9.55 28.31 3.04
CA GLN A 156 -10.90 27.74 2.92
C GLN A 156 -11.10 26.42 3.70
N GLY A 157 -10.04 25.65 3.96
CA GLY A 157 -10.10 24.34 4.63
C GLY A 157 -10.01 24.34 6.16
N SER A 158 -10.26 25.47 6.85
CA SER A 158 -10.08 25.55 8.30
C SER A 158 -11.37 25.21 9.07
N GLY A 159 -11.32 24.18 9.94
CA GLY A 159 -12.45 23.63 10.71
C GLY A 159 -13.20 24.58 11.67
N ARG A 160 -12.98 25.89 11.60
CA ARG A 160 -13.77 26.92 12.29
C ARG A 160 -15.11 27.19 11.62
N ASP A 161 -15.22 27.07 10.28
CA ASP A 161 -16.47 27.33 9.56
C ASP A 161 -17.51 26.21 9.76
N LEU A 162 -17.06 24.95 9.82
CA LEU A 162 -17.93 23.77 10.03
C LEU A 162 -18.68 23.81 11.37
N GLN A 163 -18.01 24.24 12.44
CA GLN A 163 -18.61 24.28 13.77
C GLN A 163 -19.67 25.39 13.90
N THR A 164 -19.45 26.54 13.24
CA THR A 164 -20.43 27.63 13.16
C THR A 164 -21.64 27.24 12.30
N ARG A 165 -21.44 26.48 11.22
CA ARG A 165 -22.51 25.95 10.37
C ARG A 165 -23.40 24.95 11.11
N LEU A 166 -22.80 23.99 11.83
CA LEU A 166 -23.51 23.00 12.64
C LEU A 166 -24.36 23.65 13.75
N GLN A 167 -23.85 24.67 14.44
CA GLN A 167 -24.59 25.41 15.47
C GLN A 167 -25.86 26.10 14.95
N ARG A 168 -25.88 26.51 13.68
CA ARG A 168 -27.08 27.09 13.06
C ARG A 168 -28.18 26.07 12.78
N LEU A 169 -27.81 24.79 12.67
CA LEU A 169 -28.72 23.69 12.31
C LEU A 169 -29.32 22.97 13.54
N GLU A 170 -28.72 23.13 14.73
CA GLU A 170 -29.15 22.49 15.99
C GLU A 170 -30.61 22.70 16.37
N SER A 171 -31.23 23.80 15.93
CA SER A 171 -32.61 24.15 16.25
C SER A 171 -33.66 23.41 15.41
N THR A 172 -33.25 22.58 14.45
CA THR A 172 -34.14 22.12 13.36
C THR A 172 -34.48 20.64 13.38
N THR A 173 -33.57 19.76 13.82
CA THR A 173 -33.69 18.29 13.63
C THR A 173 -32.75 17.49 14.55
N ASP A 174 -33.15 16.27 14.96
CA ASP A 174 -32.30 15.36 15.76
C ASP A 174 -31.05 14.89 15.00
N GLU A 175 -31.13 14.81 13.66
CA GLU A 175 -30.01 14.52 12.76
C GLU A 175 -28.88 15.55 12.89
N ALA A 176 -29.20 16.83 13.10
CA ALA A 176 -28.24 17.91 13.29
C ALA A 176 -27.43 17.73 14.58
N ARG A 177 -28.12 17.34 15.67
CA ARG A 177 -27.49 17.08 16.98
C ARG A 177 -26.53 15.90 16.91
N LEU A 178 -26.91 14.83 16.22
CA LEU A 178 -26.05 13.67 16.03
C LEU A 178 -24.80 14.01 15.21
N LEU A 179 -24.95 14.74 14.10
CA LEU A 179 -23.80 15.21 13.29
C LEU A 179 -22.85 16.11 14.08
N GLN A 180 -23.37 16.98 14.95
CA GLN A 180 -22.54 17.79 15.83
C GLN A 180 -21.76 16.95 16.85
N ASN A 181 -22.40 15.97 17.48
CA ASN A 181 -21.71 15.06 18.40
C ASN A 181 -20.62 14.26 17.66
N LEU A 182 -20.92 13.76 16.46
CA LEU A 182 -19.94 13.10 15.59
C LEU A 182 -18.77 14.03 15.23
N SER A 183 -19.02 15.28 14.87
CA SER A 183 -17.99 16.29 14.59
C SER A 183 -17.04 16.51 15.77
N ARG A 184 -17.61 16.66 16.98
CA ARG A 184 -16.85 16.81 18.22
C ARG A 184 -15.93 15.61 18.44
N ILE A 185 -16.46 14.40 18.35
CA ILE A 185 -15.71 13.14 18.56
C ILE A 185 -14.64 12.96 17.47
N ILE A 186 -14.99 13.13 16.20
CA ILE A 186 -14.06 13.03 15.06
C ILE A 186 -12.88 14.00 15.23
N THR A 187 -13.16 15.22 15.69
CA THR A 187 -12.14 16.25 15.92
C THR A 187 -11.28 15.93 17.14
N ALA A 188 -11.89 15.61 18.28
CA ALA A 188 -11.19 15.31 19.52
C ALA A 188 -10.30 14.06 19.41
N ARG A 189 -10.75 13.05 18.68
CA ARG A 189 -10.03 11.76 18.50
C ARG A 189 -9.14 11.73 17.26
N GLY A 190 -9.07 12.80 16.48
CA GLY A 190 -8.22 12.87 15.29
C GLY A 190 -8.56 11.83 14.22
N LEU A 191 -9.85 11.57 13.99
CA LEU A 191 -10.36 10.69 12.92
C LEU A 191 -10.46 11.48 11.60
N VAL A 192 -9.33 12.04 11.15
CA VAL A 192 -9.26 12.99 10.02
C VAL A 192 -9.85 12.41 8.74
N GLU A 193 -9.72 11.08 8.56
CA GLU A 193 -10.27 10.33 7.44
C GLU A 193 -11.80 10.39 7.30
N LEU A 194 -12.53 10.67 8.40
CA LEU A 194 -14.00 10.73 8.41
C LEU A 194 -14.55 12.15 8.21
N ARG A 195 -13.69 13.17 8.22
CA ARG A 195 -14.10 14.58 8.06
C ARG A 195 -14.77 14.89 6.72
N PRO A 196 -14.29 14.40 5.56
CA PRO A 196 -14.95 14.69 4.28
C PRO A 196 -16.38 14.17 4.23
N THR A 197 -16.64 12.99 4.80
CA THR A 197 -17.98 12.41 4.90
C THR A 197 -18.87 13.24 5.81
N LEU A 198 -18.36 13.67 6.97
CA LEU A 198 -19.08 14.57 7.87
C LEU A 198 -19.46 15.89 7.18
N GLU A 199 -18.51 16.55 6.53
CA GLU A 199 -18.73 17.82 5.83
C GLU A 199 -19.77 17.69 4.72
N MET A 200 -19.72 16.61 3.96
CA MET A 200 -20.70 16.30 2.92
C MET A 200 -22.10 16.09 3.51
N LEU A 201 -22.26 15.38 4.63
CA LEU A 201 -23.56 15.20 5.28
C LEU A 201 -24.14 16.50 5.84
N VAL A 202 -23.28 17.39 6.36
CA VAL A 202 -23.69 18.74 6.79
C VAL A 202 -24.17 19.58 5.61
N GLU A 203 -23.45 19.55 4.48
CA GLU A 203 -23.88 20.23 3.25
C GLU A 203 -25.27 19.74 2.78
N ARG A 204 -25.52 18.43 2.86
CA ARG A 204 -26.81 17.83 2.49
C ARG A 204 -27.96 18.22 3.43
N LEU A 205 -27.68 18.42 4.70
CA LEU A 205 -28.68 18.89 5.67
C LEU A 205 -29.04 20.36 5.45
N GLU A 206 -28.07 21.19 5.03
CA GLU A 206 -28.30 22.61 4.70
C GLU A 206 -29.04 22.79 3.37
N THR A 207 -28.74 21.94 2.37
CA THR A 207 -29.31 22.02 1.03
C THR A 207 -29.98 20.71 0.66
N PRO A 208 -31.23 20.48 1.11
CA PRO A 208 -31.94 19.23 0.86
C PRO A 208 -32.21 19.11 -0.64
N THR A 209 -31.46 18.20 -1.28
CA THR A 209 -31.62 17.82 -2.69
C THR A 209 -31.74 16.31 -2.75
N PHE A 210 -32.58 15.83 -3.68
CA PHE A 210 -32.71 14.41 -3.96
C PHE A 210 -31.88 14.07 -5.19
N GLU A 211 -30.80 13.34 -4.99
CA GLU A 211 -29.83 13.04 -6.04
C GLU A 211 -30.08 11.66 -6.64
N VAL A 212 -30.44 11.64 -7.93
CA VAL A 212 -30.59 10.43 -8.73
C VAL A 212 -29.36 10.25 -9.62
N ALA A 213 -28.50 9.28 -9.29
CA ALA A 213 -27.27 9.05 -10.05
C ALA A 213 -27.37 7.81 -10.95
N VAL A 214 -26.93 7.96 -12.20
CA VAL A 214 -26.92 6.86 -13.19
C VAL A 214 -25.52 6.31 -13.33
N PHE A 215 -25.35 5.02 -13.04
CA PHE A 215 -24.10 4.26 -13.08
C PHE A 215 -24.13 3.21 -14.19
N GLY A 216 -22.97 2.71 -14.59
CA GLY A 216 -22.86 1.63 -15.58
C GLY A 216 -21.65 1.82 -16.50
N LYS A 217 -21.38 0.80 -17.31
CA LYS A 217 -20.19 0.79 -18.19
C LYS A 217 -20.12 1.95 -19.16
N VAL A 218 -18.92 2.23 -19.66
CA VAL A 218 -18.74 3.15 -20.78
C VAL A 218 -19.61 2.66 -21.96
N SER A 219 -20.35 3.58 -22.59
CA SER A 219 -21.24 3.28 -23.72
C SER A 219 -22.45 2.37 -23.42
N SER A 220 -22.86 2.23 -22.15
CA SER A 220 -24.15 1.61 -21.78
C SER A 220 -25.38 2.48 -22.08
N GLY A 221 -25.18 3.74 -22.44
CA GLY A 221 -26.27 4.65 -22.83
C GLY A 221 -26.79 5.57 -21.72
N LYS A 222 -26.02 5.80 -20.64
CA LYS A 222 -26.40 6.67 -19.50
C LYS A 222 -26.83 8.07 -19.94
N SER A 223 -25.99 8.78 -20.68
CA SER A 223 -26.27 10.13 -21.15
C SER A 223 -27.44 10.16 -22.14
N SER A 224 -27.63 9.10 -22.94
CA SER A 224 -28.78 8.96 -23.85
C SER A 224 -30.10 8.78 -23.10
N LEU A 225 -30.10 7.96 -22.04
CA LEU A 225 -31.25 7.75 -21.16
C LEU A 225 -31.63 9.06 -20.47
N LEU A 226 -30.65 9.78 -19.91
CA LEU A 226 -30.89 11.06 -19.25
C LEU A 226 -31.45 12.11 -20.23
N ASN A 227 -30.86 12.29 -21.42
CA ASN A 227 -31.39 13.21 -22.41
C ASN A 227 -32.85 12.86 -22.82
N TYR A 228 -33.17 11.58 -22.92
CA TYR A 228 -34.52 11.10 -23.25
C TYR A 228 -35.53 11.46 -22.14
N ILE A 229 -35.23 11.11 -20.89
CA ILE A 229 -36.09 11.38 -19.73
C ILE A 229 -36.29 12.89 -19.50
N LEU A 230 -35.21 13.66 -19.66
CA LEU A 230 -35.24 15.12 -19.54
C LEU A 230 -35.93 15.81 -20.72
N LYS A 231 -36.25 15.06 -21.79
CA LYS A 231 -36.78 15.57 -23.07
C LYS A 231 -35.93 16.71 -23.64
N SER A 232 -34.62 16.68 -23.38
CA SER A 232 -33.69 17.75 -23.71
C SER A 232 -32.29 17.18 -23.97
N GLN A 233 -31.66 17.63 -25.06
CA GLN A 233 -30.32 17.19 -25.45
C GLN A 233 -29.26 18.06 -24.75
N VAL A 234 -29.01 17.78 -23.47
CA VAL A 234 -28.11 18.59 -22.63
C VAL A 234 -26.78 17.91 -22.33
N LEU A 235 -26.71 16.59 -22.43
CA LEU A 235 -25.48 15.81 -22.28
C LEU A 235 -24.92 15.39 -23.64
N PRO A 236 -23.60 15.33 -23.79
CA PRO A 236 -22.97 14.75 -24.97
C PRO A 236 -23.26 13.24 -25.08
N VAL A 237 -23.47 12.74 -26.30
CA VAL A 237 -23.68 11.32 -26.59
C VAL A 237 -22.70 10.90 -27.69
N GLY A 238 -21.93 9.82 -27.47
CA GLY A 238 -20.89 9.35 -28.39
C GLY A 238 -20.44 7.91 -28.12
N VAL A 239 -19.68 7.33 -29.06
CA VAL A 239 -19.23 5.92 -29.04
C VAL A 239 -17.90 5.75 -28.27
N THR A 240 -17.12 6.83 -28.14
CA THR A 240 -15.85 6.93 -27.37
C THR A 240 -16.13 7.38 -25.92
N PRO A 241 -15.22 7.17 -24.94
CA PRO A 241 -15.48 7.50 -23.53
C PRO A 241 -15.84 8.98 -23.33
N VAL A 242 -17.09 9.23 -22.92
CA VAL A 242 -17.70 10.58 -22.94
C VAL A 242 -17.58 11.32 -21.61
N THR A 243 -17.41 10.65 -20.47
CA THR A 243 -17.49 11.30 -19.15
C THR A 243 -16.35 10.92 -18.22
N THR A 244 -15.48 11.89 -17.89
CA THR A 244 -14.46 11.79 -16.82
C THR A 244 -14.86 12.52 -15.55
N ILE A 245 -15.93 13.33 -15.59
CA ILE A 245 -16.34 14.19 -14.48
C ILE A 245 -17.84 14.02 -14.24
N PRO A 246 -18.29 13.75 -13.00
CA PRO A 246 -19.71 13.71 -12.67
C PRO A 246 -20.40 15.02 -13.05
N THR A 247 -21.45 14.92 -13.86
CA THR A 247 -22.19 16.07 -14.36
C THR A 247 -23.53 16.16 -13.64
N ARG A 248 -23.75 17.26 -12.90
CA ARG A 248 -25.00 17.48 -12.15
C ARG A 248 -26.01 18.19 -13.02
N ILE A 249 -27.23 17.70 -13.08
CA ILE A 249 -28.31 18.28 -13.89
C ILE A 249 -29.40 18.76 -12.94
N VAL A 250 -29.67 20.06 -12.97
CA VAL A 250 -30.62 20.75 -12.07
C VAL A 250 -31.67 21.50 -12.89
N HIS A 251 -32.80 21.82 -12.27
CA HIS A 251 -33.82 22.61 -12.93
C HIS A 251 -33.33 24.04 -13.21
N GLY A 252 -33.49 24.49 -14.44
CA GLY A 252 -33.35 25.90 -14.79
C GLY A 252 -34.27 26.28 -15.94
N PRO A 253 -34.64 27.57 -16.05
CA PRO A 253 -35.58 28.03 -17.07
C PRO A 253 -35.01 27.93 -18.49
N VAL A 254 -33.68 27.87 -18.63
CA VAL A 254 -32.97 27.82 -19.92
C VAL A 254 -31.86 26.78 -19.82
N ALA A 255 -31.67 26.02 -20.90
CA ALA A 255 -30.62 25.01 -20.96
C ALA A 255 -29.23 25.67 -21.06
N ARG A 256 -28.39 25.52 -20.02
CA ARG A 256 -27.01 26.03 -19.98
C ARG A 256 -26.14 25.20 -19.07
N ALA A 257 -24.84 25.17 -19.32
CA ALA A 257 -23.88 24.47 -18.47
C ALA A 257 -22.93 25.48 -17.82
N THR A 258 -22.79 25.41 -16.51
CA THR A 258 -21.78 26.15 -15.76
C THR A 258 -20.66 25.20 -15.36
N ILE A 259 -19.42 25.61 -15.64
CA ILE A 259 -18.22 24.79 -15.49
C ILE A 259 -17.30 25.54 -14.55
N TRP A 260 -17.00 24.94 -13.42
CA TRP A 260 -16.03 25.44 -12.46
C TRP A 260 -14.70 24.72 -12.67
N PHE A 261 -13.63 25.49 -12.55
CA PHE A 261 -12.26 24.99 -12.64
C PHE A 261 -11.60 25.11 -11.28
N ALA A 262 -10.56 24.32 -11.03
CA ALA A 262 -9.75 24.45 -9.82
C ALA A 262 -9.05 25.82 -9.75
N GLU A 263 -8.67 26.38 -10.91
CA GLU A 263 -7.77 27.53 -11.00
C GLU A 263 -8.35 28.71 -11.81
N ALA A 264 -9.60 28.63 -12.26
CA ALA A 264 -10.23 29.66 -13.09
C ALA A 264 -11.69 29.93 -12.65
N PRO A 265 -12.19 31.18 -12.86
CA PRO A 265 -13.58 31.50 -12.55
C PRO A 265 -14.54 30.62 -13.36
N PRO A 266 -15.73 30.34 -12.83
CA PRO A 266 -16.69 29.53 -13.54
C PRO A 266 -17.12 30.21 -14.84
N ILE A 267 -17.23 29.42 -15.90
CA ILE A 267 -17.77 29.86 -17.18
C ILE A 267 -19.15 29.27 -17.39
N THR A 268 -20.01 30.00 -18.08
CA THR A 268 -21.30 29.49 -18.55
C THR A 268 -21.21 29.28 -20.06
N VAL A 269 -21.57 28.08 -20.52
CA VAL A 269 -21.55 27.68 -21.92
C VAL A 269 -22.89 27.07 -22.31
N GLU A 270 -23.16 27.03 -23.61
CA GLU A 270 -24.29 26.25 -24.13
C GLU A 270 -24.06 24.74 -23.92
N PRO A 271 -25.10 23.93 -23.69
CA PRO A 271 -24.95 22.49 -23.48
C PRO A 271 -24.25 21.75 -24.63
N SER A 272 -24.37 22.26 -25.86
CA SER A 272 -23.66 21.77 -27.05
C SER A 272 -22.13 21.76 -26.90
N ARG A 273 -21.59 22.72 -26.13
CA ARG A 273 -20.16 22.87 -25.86
C ARG A 273 -19.67 22.09 -24.65
N LEU A 274 -20.58 21.43 -23.92
CA LEU A 274 -20.23 20.63 -22.74
C LEU A 274 -19.23 19.52 -23.06
N ALA A 275 -19.31 18.97 -24.29
CA ALA A 275 -18.39 17.95 -24.78
C ALA A 275 -16.91 18.37 -24.71
N GLU A 276 -16.61 19.66 -24.85
CA GLU A 276 -15.24 20.21 -24.81
C GLU A 276 -14.56 20.03 -23.44
N TYR A 277 -15.34 19.79 -22.38
CA TYR A 277 -14.86 19.79 -20.99
C TYR A 277 -15.06 18.44 -20.29
N VAL A 278 -16.07 17.66 -20.70
CA VAL A 278 -16.46 16.40 -20.03
C VAL A 278 -15.85 15.17 -20.69
N THR A 279 -15.55 15.24 -22.00
CA THR A 279 -15.12 14.08 -22.77
C THR A 279 -13.61 13.86 -22.72
N GLU A 280 -13.19 12.58 -22.68
CA GLU A 280 -11.77 12.21 -22.76
C GLU A 280 -11.13 12.65 -24.09
N GLN A 281 -11.93 12.74 -25.15
CA GLN A 281 -11.48 13.19 -26.46
C GLN A 281 -11.02 14.66 -26.48
N HIS A 282 -11.67 15.53 -25.71
CA HIS A 282 -11.40 16.98 -25.71
C HIS A 282 -10.71 17.47 -24.43
N ASN A 283 -10.80 16.72 -23.33
CA ASN A 283 -10.18 17.01 -22.04
C ASN A 283 -9.58 15.72 -21.42
N PRO A 284 -8.53 15.15 -22.04
CA PRO A 284 -7.94 13.89 -21.59
C PRO A 284 -7.38 14.01 -20.17
N GLY A 285 -7.71 13.06 -19.30
CA GLY A 285 -7.23 13.04 -17.91
C GLY A 285 -7.58 14.28 -17.08
N ASN A 286 -8.64 15.01 -17.45
CA ASN A 286 -9.02 16.29 -16.84
C ASN A 286 -7.88 17.34 -16.83
N ALA A 287 -7.12 17.45 -17.92
CA ALA A 287 -6.04 18.43 -18.07
C ALA A 287 -6.49 19.90 -17.91
N ARG A 288 -7.79 20.19 -18.10
CA ARG A 288 -8.37 21.52 -17.86
C ARG A 288 -8.71 21.78 -16.38
N HIS A 289 -8.43 20.84 -15.48
CA HIS A 289 -8.69 20.94 -14.04
C HIS A 289 -10.13 21.35 -13.71
N VAL A 290 -11.09 20.80 -14.44
CA VAL A 290 -12.51 21.02 -14.17
C VAL A 290 -12.85 20.35 -12.82
N SER A 291 -13.38 21.13 -11.90
CA SER A 291 -13.66 20.69 -10.52
C SER A 291 -15.14 20.36 -10.31
N ARG A 292 -16.03 21.06 -11.01
CA ARG A 292 -17.49 20.88 -10.89
C ARG A 292 -18.19 21.29 -12.18
N ILE A 293 -19.25 20.57 -12.51
CA ILE A 293 -20.10 20.86 -13.66
C ILE A 293 -21.56 20.81 -13.22
N VAL A 294 -22.31 21.85 -13.54
CA VAL A 294 -23.76 21.92 -13.31
C VAL A 294 -24.43 22.34 -14.61
N VAL A 295 -25.33 21.49 -15.08
CA VAL A 295 -26.16 21.70 -16.26
C VAL A 295 -27.55 22.05 -15.79
N GLU A 296 -28.05 23.20 -16.19
CA GLU A 296 -29.44 23.60 -16.00
C GLU A 296 -30.25 23.12 -17.20
N ALA A 297 -31.43 22.53 -16.96
CA ALA A 297 -32.35 22.11 -18.01
C ALA A 297 -33.81 22.42 -17.66
N PRO A 298 -34.63 22.84 -18.66
CA PRO A 298 -36.05 23.14 -18.44
C PRO A 298 -36.90 21.85 -18.48
N SER A 299 -36.76 21.01 -17.45
CA SER A 299 -37.54 19.78 -17.31
C SER A 299 -38.31 19.74 -15.99
N ASP A 300 -39.58 19.34 -16.06
CA ASP A 300 -40.45 19.24 -14.88
C ASP A 300 -39.95 18.21 -13.86
N CYS A 301 -39.26 17.16 -14.30
CA CYS A 301 -38.73 16.12 -13.39
C CYS A 301 -37.53 16.60 -12.55
N LEU A 302 -37.00 17.79 -12.81
CA LEU A 302 -35.91 18.41 -12.05
C LEU A 302 -36.42 19.41 -10.99
N LYS A 303 -37.74 19.71 -10.98
CA LYS A 303 -38.33 20.64 -10.03
C LYS A 303 -38.27 20.09 -8.60
N ASP A 304 -38.56 20.96 -7.64
CA ASP A 304 -38.68 20.60 -6.22
C ASP A 304 -37.40 20.01 -5.60
N GLY A 305 -36.23 20.29 -6.16
CA GLY A 305 -34.93 19.88 -5.61
C GLY A 305 -34.42 18.53 -6.10
N ILE A 306 -35.00 17.97 -7.16
CA ILE A 306 -34.52 16.75 -7.81
C ILE A 306 -33.32 17.09 -8.71
N THR A 307 -32.24 16.33 -8.55
CA THR A 307 -31.01 16.47 -9.34
C THR A 307 -30.66 15.12 -9.98
N PHE A 308 -30.46 15.10 -11.30
CA PHE A 308 -29.93 13.92 -11.99
C PHE A 308 -28.41 14.03 -12.16
N ILE A 309 -27.70 12.93 -11.97
CA ILE A 309 -26.24 12.88 -12.06
C ILE A 309 -25.85 11.89 -13.14
N ASP A 310 -25.14 12.38 -14.14
CA ASP A 310 -24.42 11.51 -15.08
C ASP A 310 -23.04 11.21 -14.50
N THR A 311 -22.75 9.92 -14.27
CA THR A 311 -21.47 9.50 -13.68
C THR A 311 -20.52 8.98 -14.76
N PRO A 312 -19.19 9.11 -14.55
CA PRO A 312 -18.19 8.45 -15.39
C PRO A 312 -18.47 6.95 -15.57
N GLY A 313 -18.19 6.40 -16.74
CA GLY A 313 -18.36 4.96 -16.96
C GLY A 313 -17.30 4.13 -16.24
N VAL A 314 -17.71 3.03 -15.61
CA VAL A 314 -16.78 2.03 -15.05
C VAL A 314 -16.24 1.19 -16.21
N GLY A 315 -14.92 1.16 -16.44
CA GLY A 315 -14.35 0.41 -17.56
C GLY A 315 -12.82 0.31 -17.53
N SER A 316 -12.30 -0.76 -18.13
CA SER A 316 -10.94 -1.30 -18.03
C SER A 316 -9.77 -0.42 -18.51
N LEU A 317 -10.01 0.81 -18.96
CA LEU A 317 -8.97 1.70 -19.51
C LEU A 317 -8.47 2.78 -18.54
N ALA A 318 -9.06 2.96 -17.36
CA ALA A 318 -8.50 3.87 -16.36
C ALA A 318 -8.83 3.44 -14.92
N ARG A 319 -7.79 3.26 -14.09
CA ARG A 319 -7.94 3.07 -12.64
C ARG A 319 -8.60 4.28 -11.93
N SER A 320 -8.72 5.44 -12.60
CA SER A 320 -9.36 6.66 -12.08
C SER A 320 -10.88 6.63 -12.14
N GLY A 321 -11.49 6.19 -13.25
CA GLY A 321 -12.95 6.30 -13.45
C GLY A 321 -13.82 5.45 -12.52
N ALA A 322 -13.33 4.27 -12.09
CA ALA A 322 -14.02 3.45 -11.10
C ALA A 322 -13.98 4.07 -9.70
N ALA A 323 -12.83 4.65 -9.30
CA ALA A 323 -12.70 5.34 -8.02
C ALA A 323 -13.55 6.62 -7.96
N GLU A 324 -13.66 7.36 -9.07
CA GLU A 324 -14.48 8.56 -9.19
C GLU A 324 -15.98 8.24 -9.14
N SER A 325 -16.44 7.16 -9.78
CA SER A 325 -17.83 6.70 -9.69
C SER A 325 -18.18 6.27 -8.27
N LEU A 326 -17.29 5.53 -7.61
CA LEU A 326 -17.46 5.12 -6.21
C LEU A 326 -17.43 6.31 -5.23
N ALA A 327 -16.63 7.35 -5.52
CA ALA A 327 -16.58 8.57 -4.72
C ALA A 327 -17.91 9.34 -4.71
N TYR A 328 -18.79 9.08 -5.69
CA TYR A 328 -20.11 9.70 -5.77
C TYR A 328 -21.19 8.97 -4.95
N LEU A 329 -21.00 7.68 -4.65
CA LEU A 329 -21.98 6.86 -3.92
C LEU A 329 -22.47 7.50 -2.60
N PRO A 330 -21.61 8.10 -1.76
CA PRO A 330 -22.06 8.71 -0.50
C PRO A 330 -23.07 9.85 -0.67
N ARG A 331 -23.11 10.51 -1.84
CA ARG A 331 -24.04 11.60 -2.15
C ARG A 331 -25.36 11.13 -2.76
N CYS A 332 -25.37 9.97 -3.41
CA CYS A 332 -26.50 9.41 -4.15
C CYS A 332 -27.66 8.95 -3.25
N ASP A 333 -28.90 9.39 -3.50
CA ASP A 333 -30.09 8.89 -2.81
C ASP A 333 -30.75 7.73 -3.56
N LEU A 334 -30.78 7.83 -4.88
CA LEU A 334 -31.31 6.82 -5.79
C LEU A 334 -30.29 6.51 -6.89
N GLY A 335 -29.76 5.30 -6.88
CA GLY A 335 -28.83 4.80 -7.89
C GLY A 335 -29.53 3.99 -8.97
N ILE A 336 -29.26 4.32 -10.22
CA ILE A 336 -29.73 3.57 -11.38
C ILE A 336 -28.52 2.88 -12.03
N VAL A 337 -28.45 1.56 -11.97
CA VAL A 337 -27.38 0.77 -12.62
C VAL A 337 -27.84 0.38 -14.02
N LEU A 338 -27.21 0.95 -15.04
CA LEU A 338 -27.53 0.72 -16.43
C LEU A 338 -26.61 -0.37 -17.02
N VAL A 339 -27.22 -1.51 -17.33
CA VAL A 339 -26.57 -2.68 -17.95
C VAL A 339 -27.04 -2.80 -19.40
N ASP A 340 -26.16 -3.17 -20.32
CA ASP A 340 -26.54 -3.38 -21.72
C ASP A 340 -27.28 -4.72 -21.89
N ALA A 341 -28.49 -4.71 -22.43
CA ALA A 341 -29.32 -5.91 -22.61
C ALA A 341 -28.70 -6.94 -23.59
N SER A 342 -27.78 -6.51 -24.46
CA SER A 342 -27.00 -7.39 -25.33
C SER A 342 -25.77 -8.01 -24.65
N SER A 343 -25.43 -7.53 -23.45
CA SER A 343 -24.33 -8.03 -22.63
C SER A 343 -24.83 -8.91 -21.49
N THR A 344 -24.04 -9.91 -21.09
CA THR A 344 -24.30 -10.63 -19.85
C THR A 344 -23.92 -9.77 -18.64
N LEU A 345 -24.67 -9.90 -17.55
CA LEU A 345 -24.33 -9.27 -16.27
C LEU A 345 -22.89 -9.62 -15.87
N THR A 346 -22.07 -8.61 -15.58
CA THR A 346 -20.67 -8.82 -15.22
C THR A 346 -20.40 -8.55 -13.74
N ASP A 347 -19.25 -9.02 -13.25
CA ASP A 347 -18.81 -8.79 -11.86
C ASP A 347 -18.74 -7.30 -11.50
N GLU A 348 -18.42 -6.44 -12.46
CA GLU A 348 -18.39 -4.98 -12.27
C GLU A 348 -19.81 -4.40 -12.03
N ASP A 349 -20.81 -4.91 -12.74
CA ASP A 349 -22.20 -4.48 -12.59
C ASP A 349 -22.78 -4.96 -11.25
N LEU A 350 -22.45 -6.20 -10.86
CA LEU A 350 -22.78 -6.77 -9.54
C LEU A 350 -22.13 -5.97 -8.41
N ALA A 351 -20.83 -5.65 -8.54
CA ALA A 351 -20.10 -4.87 -7.54
C ALA A 351 -20.65 -3.45 -7.39
N MET A 352 -21.09 -2.82 -8.49
CA MET A 352 -21.73 -1.50 -8.46
C MET A 352 -23.08 -1.54 -7.75
N ALA A 353 -23.92 -2.55 -8.06
CA ALA A 353 -25.21 -2.74 -7.39
C ALA A 353 -25.04 -3.01 -5.87
N ASP A 354 -24.09 -3.86 -5.48
CA ASP A 354 -23.72 -4.11 -4.08
C ASP A 354 -23.22 -2.83 -3.39
N SER A 355 -22.37 -2.05 -4.06
CA SER A 355 -21.84 -0.80 -3.50
C SER A 355 -22.91 0.26 -3.27
N LEU A 356 -23.89 0.38 -4.17
CA LEU A 356 -25.05 1.26 -4.00
C LEU A 356 -25.88 0.84 -2.79
N TYR A 357 -26.19 -0.45 -2.68
CA TYR A 357 -26.95 -0.98 -1.55
C TYR A 357 -26.24 -0.74 -0.22
N ARG A 358 -24.93 -1.03 -0.15
CA ARG A 358 -24.11 -0.78 1.05
C ARG A 358 -23.97 0.70 1.39
N SER A 359 -24.10 1.60 0.41
CA SER A 359 -24.07 3.05 0.61
C SER A 359 -25.38 3.64 1.14
N SER A 360 -26.37 2.79 1.46
CA SER A 360 -27.72 3.21 1.89
C SER A 360 -28.47 4.06 0.86
N ALA A 361 -28.15 3.86 -0.42
CA ALA A 361 -28.91 4.41 -1.53
C ALA A 361 -29.95 3.37 -1.97
N GLN A 362 -31.14 3.84 -2.35
CA GLN A 362 -32.08 2.98 -3.06
C GLN A 362 -31.47 2.65 -4.43
N ALA A 363 -31.58 1.40 -4.88
CA ALA A 363 -31.00 0.96 -6.14
C ALA A 363 -32.07 0.39 -7.07
N MET A 364 -31.92 0.63 -8.37
CA MET A 364 -32.64 -0.07 -9.42
C MET A 364 -31.70 -0.41 -10.57
N VAL A 365 -31.97 -1.51 -11.27
CA VAL A 365 -31.20 -1.95 -12.43
C VAL A 365 -32.02 -1.78 -13.69
N LEU A 366 -31.44 -1.15 -14.70
CA LEU A 366 -32.04 -0.98 -16.01
C LEU A 366 -31.25 -1.73 -17.06
N LEU A 367 -31.93 -2.58 -17.82
CA LEU A 367 -31.42 -3.20 -19.03
C LEU A 367 -31.66 -2.26 -20.21
N SER A 368 -30.62 -1.55 -20.62
CA SER A 368 -30.62 -0.63 -21.76
C SER A 368 -30.62 -1.37 -23.10
N LYS A 369 -31.00 -0.67 -24.19
CA LYS A 369 -31.01 -1.20 -25.56
C LYS A 369 -31.96 -2.38 -25.74
N GLY A 370 -33.12 -2.36 -25.07
CA GLY A 370 -34.14 -3.41 -25.20
C GLY A 370 -34.68 -3.61 -26.62
N ASP A 371 -34.44 -2.67 -27.54
CA ASP A 371 -34.72 -2.78 -28.98
C ASP A 371 -33.91 -3.88 -29.68
N VAL A 372 -32.77 -4.28 -29.11
CA VAL A 372 -31.93 -5.36 -29.66
C VAL A 372 -32.52 -6.73 -29.36
N LEU A 373 -33.39 -6.85 -28.33
CA LEU A 373 -34.02 -8.10 -27.94
C LEU A 373 -35.35 -8.30 -28.67
N ALA A 374 -35.54 -9.52 -29.19
CA ALA A 374 -36.84 -9.95 -29.70
C ALA A 374 -37.88 -9.95 -28.57
N ALA A 375 -39.14 -9.64 -28.89
CA ALA A 375 -40.21 -9.47 -27.89
C ALA A 375 -40.38 -10.67 -26.94
N ALA A 376 -40.16 -11.90 -27.44
CA ALA A 376 -40.26 -13.13 -26.66
C ALA A 376 -39.14 -13.29 -25.62
N ASP A 377 -37.97 -12.67 -25.83
CA ASP A 377 -36.78 -12.84 -24.98
C ASP A 377 -36.63 -11.75 -23.91
N ARG A 378 -37.48 -10.70 -23.97
CA ARG A 378 -37.43 -9.54 -23.08
C ARG A 378 -37.69 -9.90 -21.62
N GLU A 379 -38.80 -10.59 -21.35
CA GLU A 379 -39.19 -10.99 -20.00
C GLU A 379 -38.25 -12.07 -19.42
N PRO A 380 -37.86 -13.13 -20.16
CA PRO A 380 -36.83 -14.07 -19.71
C PRO A 380 -35.52 -13.41 -19.31
N MET A 381 -35.05 -12.40 -20.07
CA MET A 381 -33.80 -11.70 -19.76
C MET A 381 -33.90 -10.90 -18.45
N VAL A 382 -35.01 -10.19 -18.22
CA VAL A 382 -35.25 -9.46 -16.97
C VAL A 382 -35.25 -10.42 -15.77
N LEU A 383 -35.96 -11.54 -15.89
CA LEU A 383 -36.01 -12.57 -14.85
C LEU A 383 -34.63 -13.17 -14.57
N TYR A 384 -33.86 -13.47 -15.62
CA TYR A 384 -32.51 -13.99 -15.49
C TYR A 384 -31.60 -13.03 -14.71
N VAL A 385 -31.59 -11.73 -15.06
CA VAL A 385 -30.76 -10.74 -14.37
C VAL A 385 -31.20 -10.54 -12.92
N ARG A 386 -32.51 -10.51 -12.65
CA ARG A 386 -33.05 -10.44 -11.29
C ARG A 386 -32.61 -11.65 -10.46
N GLN A 387 -32.69 -12.86 -11.02
CA GLN A 387 -32.23 -14.08 -10.34
C GLN A 387 -30.73 -14.07 -10.06
N GLN A 388 -29.92 -13.54 -10.98
CA GLN A 388 -28.47 -13.40 -10.77
C GLN A 388 -28.16 -12.41 -9.64
N LEU A 389 -28.85 -11.25 -9.60
CA LEU A 389 -28.69 -10.28 -8.51
C LEU A 389 -29.09 -10.91 -7.17
N GLN A 390 -30.21 -11.63 -7.12
CA GLN A 390 -30.67 -12.30 -5.91
C GLN A 390 -29.72 -13.41 -5.46
N SER A 391 -29.20 -14.23 -6.38
CA SER A 391 -28.34 -15.37 -6.04
C SER A 391 -26.95 -14.94 -5.61
N ASN A 392 -26.40 -13.86 -6.18
CA ASN A 392 -25.05 -13.40 -5.88
C ASN A 392 -24.99 -12.37 -4.73
N LEU A 393 -26.00 -11.50 -4.62
CA LEU A 393 -26.02 -10.42 -3.63
C LEU A 393 -27.02 -10.65 -2.49
N GLY A 394 -27.96 -11.58 -2.63
CA GLY A 394 -29.05 -11.77 -1.67
C GLY A 394 -30.07 -10.62 -1.68
N LEU A 395 -30.06 -9.79 -2.73
CA LEU A 395 -30.89 -8.57 -2.83
C LEU A 395 -32.00 -8.75 -3.86
N ASP A 396 -33.22 -8.33 -3.51
CA ASP A 396 -34.31 -8.19 -4.48
C ASP A 396 -34.33 -6.77 -5.05
N VAL A 397 -33.47 -6.54 -6.06
CA VAL A 397 -33.36 -5.24 -6.73
C VAL A 397 -34.35 -5.18 -7.90
N PRO A 398 -35.15 -4.10 -8.05
CA PRO A 398 -36.01 -3.92 -9.22
C PRO A 398 -35.20 -3.90 -10.52
N VAL A 399 -35.60 -4.74 -11.48
CA VAL A 399 -34.98 -4.82 -12.81
C VAL A 399 -36.00 -4.46 -13.87
N HIS A 400 -35.69 -3.49 -14.73
CA HIS A 400 -36.57 -3.06 -15.81
C HIS A 400 -35.83 -3.03 -17.15
N LEU A 401 -36.54 -3.36 -18.23
CA LEU A 401 -36.03 -3.24 -19.59
C LEU A 401 -36.41 -1.88 -20.16
N VAL A 402 -35.44 -1.15 -20.73
CA VAL A 402 -35.65 0.17 -21.33
C VAL A 402 -34.98 0.27 -22.70
N SER A 403 -35.60 1.03 -23.59
CA SER A 403 -34.97 1.51 -24.82
C SER A 403 -35.36 2.96 -25.03
N VAL A 404 -34.50 3.71 -25.72
CA VAL A 404 -34.73 5.10 -26.15
C VAL A 404 -34.84 5.20 -27.67
N LYS A 405 -34.91 4.06 -28.38
CA LYS A 405 -34.89 3.98 -29.84
C LYS A 405 -36.22 3.48 -30.41
N GLY A 406 -36.66 4.12 -31.49
CA GLY A 406 -37.77 3.64 -32.32
C GLY A 406 -39.08 3.44 -31.54
N GLU A 407 -39.85 2.43 -31.93
CA GLU A 407 -41.13 2.08 -31.30
C GLU A 407 -40.97 1.50 -29.88
N ASP A 408 -39.77 1.03 -29.53
CA ASP A 408 -39.45 0.48 -28.21
C ASP A 408 -39.14 1.55 -27.16
N ALA A 409 -39.10 2.83 -27.55
CA ALA A 409 -38.98 3.96 -26.63
C ALA A 409 -40.10 3.98 -25.56
N LYS A 410 -41.27 3.42 -25.89
CA LYS A 410 -42.40 3.19 -24.96
C LYS A 410 -42.03 2.41 -23.71
N LEU A 411 -41.01 1.54 -23.77
CA LEU A 411 -40.51 0.80 -22.61
C LEU A 411 -39.90 1.74 -21.56
N CYS A 412 -39.13 2.75 -22.02
CA CYS A 412 -38.59 3.78 -21.13
C CYS A 412 -39.70 4.68 -20.59
N ASP A 413 -40.68 5.05 -21.41
CA ASP A 413 -41.82 5.86 -20.95
C ASP A 413 -42.63 5.13 -19.87
N GLN A 414 -42.87 3.83 -20.07
CA GLN A 414 -43.60 2.99 -19.12
C GLN A 414 -42.83 2.86 -17.79
N TRP A 415 -41.55 2.50 -17.82
CA TRP A 415 -40.73 2.45 -16.62
C TRP A 415 -40.68 3.80 -15.90
N PHE A 416 -40.54 4.90 -16.65
CA PHE A 416 -40.46 6.22 -16.05
C PHE A 416 -41.78 6.56 -15.34
N ALA A 417 -42.92 6.29 -15.96
CA ALA A 417 -44.24 6.54 -15.37
C ALA A 417 -44.57 5.62 -14.18
N GLU A 418 -44.26 4.33 -14.27
CA GLU A 418 -44.66 3.32 -13.28
C GLU A 418 -43.69 3.22 -12.10
N SER A 419 -42.40 3.51 -12.31
CA SER A 419 -41.35 3.30 -11.28
C SER A 419 -40.67 4.60 -10.85
N MET A 420 -40.24 5.45 -11.80
CA MET A 420 -39.53 6.70 -11.44
C MET A 420 -40.45 7.78 -10.91
N VAL A 421 -41.59 8.06 -11.55
CA VAL A 421 -42.50 9.13 -11.10
C VAL A 421 -42.95 8.92 -9.65
N PRO A 422 -43.36 7.72 -9.20
CA PRO A 422 -43.65 7.48 -7.79
C PRO A 422 -42.46 7.75 -6.86
N ALA A 423 -41.25 7.33 -7.24
CA ALA A 423 -40.03 7.62 -6.46
C ALA A 423 -39.73 9.12 -6.38
N LEU A 424 -39.89 9.84 -7.50
CA LEU A 424 -39.72 11.30 -7.56
C LEU A 424 -40.81 12.03 -6.75
N GLN A 425 -42.03 11.53 -6.67
CA GLN A 425 -43.07 12.11 -5.81
C GLN A 425 -42.75 11.94 -4.32
N GLN A 426 -42.05 10.86 -3.96
CA GLN A 426 -41.59 10.56 -2.60
C GLN A 426 -40.19 11.09 -2.29
N HIS A 427 -39.59 11.92 -3.17
CA HIS A 427 -38.19 12.35 -3.09
C HIS A 427 -37.79 12.92 -1.72
N ARG A 428 -38.66 13.70 -1.06
CA ARG A 428 -38.35 14.27 0.27
C ARG A 428 -38.20 13.21 1.34
N GLN A 429 -39.08 12.22 1.33
CA GLN A 429 -39.05 11.10 2.28
C GLN A 429 -37.82 10.23 2.01
N LEU A 430 -37.59 9.85 0.76
CA LEU A 430 -36.43 9.05 0.36
C LEU A 430 -35.10 9.76 0.64
N ALA A 431 -35.01 11.07 0.41
CA ALA A 431 -33.83 11.86 0.76
C ALA A 431 -33.59 11.89 2.27
N ALA A 432 -34.65 12.06 3.07
CA ALA A 432 -34.54 12.05 4.53
C ALA A 432 -34.11 10.68 5.06
N ASP A 433 -34.69 9.60 4.54
CA ASP A 433 -34.34 8.23 4.92
C ASP A 433 -32.90 7.89 4.52
N SER A 434 -32.48 8.24 3.29
CA SER A 434 -31.08 8.06 2.86
C SER A 434 -30.11 8.85 3.74
N LEU A 435 -30.44 10.11 4.08
CA LEU A 435 -29.62 10.94 4.96
C LEU A 435 -29.48 10.30 6.35
N ARG A 436 -30.57 9.81 6.93
CA ARG A 436 -30.55 9.10 8.24
C ARG A 436 -29.68 7.86 8.19
N CYS A 437 -29.84 7.02 7.19
CA CYS A 437 -29.02 5.81 7.04
C CYS A 437 -27.54 6.16 6.89
N LYS A 438 -27.20 7.19 6.12
CA LYS A 438 -25.80 7.63 5.95
C LYS A 438 -25.18 8.25 7.20
N ILE A 439 -25.95 9.01 7.98
CA ILE A 439 -25.53 9.49 9.30
C ILE A 439 -25.29 8.29 10.23
N GLY A 440 -26.18 7.27 10.19
CA GLY A 440 -26.02 6.00 10.90
C GLY A 440 -24.74 5.26 10.50
N ALA A 441 -24.45 5.15 9.20
CA ALA A 441 -23.23 4.53 8.69
C ALA A 441 -21.96 5.29 9.12
N LEU A 442 -21.98 6.63 9.10
CA LEU A 442 -20.87 7.44 9.64
C LEU A 442 -20.69 7.20 11.14
N ARG A 443 -21.78 7.14 11.90
CA ARG A 443 -21.76 6.81 13.33
C ARG A 443 -21.15 5.43 13.56
N GLU A 444 -21.56 4.42 12.81
CA GLU A 444 -20.99 3.07 12.91
C GLU A 444 -19.52 3.04 12.51
N ALA A 445 -19.10 3.78 11.48
CA ALA A 445 -17.70 3.92 11.11
C ALA A 445 -16.88 4.58 12.23
N VAL A 446 -17.42 5.62 12.87
CA VAL A 446 -16.81 6.25 14.07
C VAL A 446 -16.74 5.22 15.19
N VAL A 447 -17.83 4.56 15.56
CA VAL A 447 -17.86 3.55 16.63
C VAL A 447 -16.89 2.40 16.33
N ALA A 448 -16.81 1.93 15.09
CA ALA A 448 -15.87 0.89 14.67
C ALA A 448 -14.42 1.38 14.74
N ALA A 449 -14.15 2.64 14.38
CA ALA A 449 -12.82 3.24 14.52
C ALA A 449 -12.43 3.42 16.00
N LEU A 450 -13.37 3.85 16.85
CA LEU A 450 -13.18 3.96 18.30
C LEU A 450 -12.99 2.57 18.92
N ARG A 451 -13.83 1.58 18.60
CA ARG A 451 -13.70 0.19 19.05
C ARG A 451 -12.43 -0.46 18.52
N LYS A 452 -12.00 -0.18 17.30
CA LYS A 452 -10.72 -0.66 16.76
C LYS A 452 -9.55 -0.02 17.51
N ARG A 453 -9.70 1.23 17.99
CA ARG A 453 -8.71 1.89 18.86
C ARG A 453 -8.84 1.48 20.34
N GLN A 454 -9.98 0.99 20.79
CA GLN A 454 -10.22 0.44 22.13
C GLN A 454 -9.78 -1.02 22.25
N ASN A 455 -10.13 -1.86 21.27
CA ASN A 455 -9.67 -3.24 21.09
C ASN A 455 -8.25 -3.31 20.49
N ARG A 456 -7.58 -2.17 20.32
CA ARG A 456 -6.11 -2.08 20.37
C ARG A 456 -5.62 -2.29 21.82
N GLU A 457 -6.15 -3.34 22.44
CA GLU A 457 -5.49 -4.12 23.47
C GLU A 457 -5.10 -5.42 22.75
N SER A 458 -4.01 -5.37 21.98
CA SER A 458 -3.36 -6.60 21.49
C SER A 458 -2.85 -7.40 22.70
N PRO A 459 -2.83 -8.75 22.64
CA PRO A 459 -2.40 -9.59 23.75
C PRO A 459 -1.06 -9.09 24.27
N ALA A 460 -0.99 -8.79 25.57
CA ALA A 460 0.22 -8.29 26.20
C ALA A 460 1.39 -9.22 25.84
N VAL A 461 2.26 -8.74 24.96
CA VAL A 461 3.53 -9.42 24.68
C VAL A 461 4.30 -9.35 25.98
N ASP A 462 4.57 -10.52 26.56
CA ASP A 462 5.41 -10.62 27.74
C ASP A 462 6.77 -10.01 27.41
N ALA A 463 7.03 -8.81 27.93
CA ALA A 463 8.21 -8.01 27.62
C ALA A 463 9.50 -8.78 27.89
N ALA A 464 9.50 -9.69 28.88
CA ALA A 464 10.65 -10.54 29.18
C ALA A 464 10.86 -11.62 28.10
N LYS A 465 9.78 -12.23 27.60
CA LYS A 465 9.85 -13.20 26.49
C LYS A 465 10.27 -12.54 25.19
N TRP A 466 9.74 -11.36 24.89
CA TRP A 466 10.14 -10.62 23.69
C TRP A 466 11.60 -10.16 23.75
N GLU A 467 12.09 -9.70 24.90
CA GLU A 467 13.49 -9.31 25.05
C GLU A 467 14.44 -10.51 24.93
N ALA A 468 14.02 -11.69 25.40
CA ALA A 468 14.74 -12.94 25.14
C ALA A 468 14.76 -13.32 23.66
N ALA A 469 13.61 -13.21 22.96
CA ALA A 469 13.51 -13.45 21.52
C ALA A 469 14.33 -12.45 20.70
N ARG A 470 14.34 -11.16 21.08
CA ARG A 470 15.14 -10.10 20.44
C ARG A 470 16.63 -10.40 20.53
N ARG A 471 17.10 -10.84 21.71
CA ARG A 471 18.49 -11.28 21.90
C ARG A 471 18.82 -12.53 21.08
N ALA A 472 17.90 -13.50 21.01
CA ALA A 472 18.10 -14.70 20.19
C ALA A 472 18.21 -14.35 18.69
N ILE A 473 17.35 -13.48 18.17
CA ILE A 473 17.41 -12.99 16.79
C ILE A 473 18.74 -12.27 16.52
N ALA A 474 19.17 -11.37 17.42
CA ALA A 474 20.42 -10.65 17.28
C ALA A 474 21.64 -11.59 17.27
N SER A 475 21.65 -12.60 18.16
CA SER A 475 22.70 -13.62 18.22
C SER A 475 22.75 -14.46 16.94
N ALA A 476 21.60 -14.94 16.44
CA ALA A 476 21.52 -15.73 15.22
C ALA A 476 21.95 -14.92 13.97
N MET A 477 21.63 -13.61 13.93
CA MET A 477 22.12 -12.72 12.87
C MET A 477 23.64 -12.54 12.93
N ALA A 478 24.19 -12.36 14.13
CA ALA A 478 25.63 -12.20 14.33
C ALA A 478 26.41 -13.45 13.90
N GLN A 479 25.93 -14.65 14.23
CA GLN A 479 26.54 -15.92 13.79
C GLN A 479 26.54 -16.04 12.25
N LEU A 480 25.46 -15.62 11.60
CA LEU A 480 25.35 -15.65 10.14
C LEU A 480 26.29 -14.65 9.46
N ASP A 481 26.36 -13.42 9.96
CA ASP A 481 27.29 -12.41 9.43
C ASP A 481 28.75 -12.79 9.68
N GLU A 482 29.04 -13.47 10.78
CA GLU A 482 30.36 -14.02 11.06
C GLU A 482 30.76 -15.10 10.06
N ALA A 483 29.85 -16.04 9.77
CA ALA A 483 30.05 -17.08 8.76
C ALA A 483 30.23 -16.49 7.35
N ARG A 484 29.58 -15.35 7.04
CA ARG A 484 29.74 -14.64 5.76
C ARG A 484 31.07 -13.93 5.62
N ARG A 485 31.66 -13.46 6.72
CA ARG A 485 32.96 -12.78 6.73
C ARG A 485 34.12 -13.76 6.66
N HIS A 486 34.00 -14.92 7.29
CA HIS A 486 35.08 -15.89 7.40
C HIS A 486 34.96 -16.99 6.34
N ARG A 487 36.06 -17.20 5.62
CA ARG A 487 36.19 -18.34 4.71
C ARG A 487 36.70 -19.55 5.50
N PRO A 488 36.06 -20.73 5.37
CA PRO A 488 36.53 -21.94 6.03
C PRO A 488 37.98 -22.27 5.63
N PRO A 489 38.87 -22.60 6.58
CA PRO A 489 40.27 -22.90 6.28
C PRO A 489 40.45 -24.13 5.38
N SER A 490 39.48 -25.06 5.39
CA SER A 490 39.46 -26.23 4.50
C SER A 490 39.33 -25.85 3.02
N LEU A 491 38.79 -24.67 2.69
CA LEU A 491 38.72 -24.13 1.33
C LEU A 491 39.98 -23.35 0.91
N GLU A 492 40.84 -22.99 1.86
CA GLU A 492 42.03 -22.17 1.61
C GLU A 492 43.32 -22.99 1.41
N GLN A 493 43.27 -24.31 1.67
CA GLN A 493 44.46 -25.17 1.69
C GLN A 493 44.38 -26.36 0.71
N PRO A 494 44.29 -26.12 -0.62
CA PRO A 494 44.17 -27.19 -1.62
C PRO A 494 45.40 -28.11 -1.64
N HIS A 495 46.59 -27.59 -1.31
CA HIS A 495 47.82 -28.39 -1.18
C HIS A 495 47.74 -29.39 -0.03
N ALA A 496 47.23 -28.98 1.14
CA ALA A 496 47.10 -29.86 2.29
C ALA A 496 46.10 -31.00 2.00
N LEU A 497 44.99 -30.68 1.33
CA LEU A 497 43.98 -31.68 0.95
C LEU A 497 44.53 -32.69 -0.08
N ALA A 498 45.28 -32.22 -1.07
CA ALA A 498 45.95 -33.09 -2.04
C ALA A 498 46.96 -34.03 -1.37
N GLU A 499 47.74 -33.54 -0.41
CA GLU A 499 48.68 -34.37 0.36
C GLU A 499 47.97 -35.42 1.22
N GLN A 500 46.87 -35.08 1.89
CA GLN A 500 46.08 -36.05 2.66
C GLN A 500 45.51 -37.17 1.77
N VAL A 501 45.06 -36.84 0.55
CA VAL A 501 44.59 -37.84 -0.42
C VAL A 501 45.74 -38.75 -0.84
N LEU A 502 46.89 -38.19 -1.19
CA LEU A 502 48.07 -38.96 -1.61
C LEU A 502 48.55 -39.93 -0.51
N ASP A 503 48.51 -39.51 0.76
CA ASP A 503 48.87 -40.36 1.89
C ASP A 503 47.90 -41.54 2.06
N ARG A 504 46.58 -41.30 1.92
CA ARG A 504 45.55 -42.36 1.97
C ARG A 504 45.64 -43.32 0.78
N VAL A 505 45.84 -42.78 -0.43
CA VAL A 505 46.06 -43.56 -1.64
C VAL A 505 47.27 -44.46 -1.48
N SER A 506 48.41 -43.93 -1.01
CA SER A 506 49.63 -44.73 -0.84
C SER A 506 49.46 -45.85 0.19
N SER A 507 48.75 -45.57 1.30
CA SER A 507 48.44 -46.55 2.34
C SER A 507 47.54 -47.68 1.81
N ARG A 508 46.45 -47.34 1.11
CA ARG A 508 45.50 -48.31 0.55
C ARG A 508 46.11 -49.10 -0.60
N ALA A 509 46.90 -48.45 -1.46
CA ALA A 509 47.61 -49.10 -2.54
C ALA A 509 48.53 -50.21 -2.01
N VAL A 510 49.37 -49.94 -0.99
CA VAL A 510 50.26 -50.96 -0.39
C VAL A 510 49.48 -52.09 0.27
N THR A 511 48.33 -51.80 0.88
CA THR A 511 47.51 -52.81 1.55
C THR A 511 46.84 -53.75 0.55
N ASN A 512 46.34 -53.20 -0.56
CA ASN A 512 45.77 -53.97 -1.67
C ASN A 512 46.85 -54.76 -2.44
N TRP A 513 48.06 -54.22 -2.52
CA TRP A 513 49.21 -54.87 -3.18
C TRP A 513 49.62 -56.21 -2.55
N ASN A 514 49.33 -56.42 -1.26
CA ASN A 514 49.59 -57.68 -0.57
C ASN A 514 48.64 -58.81 -1.00
N GLN A 515 47.55 -58.51 -1.71
CA GLN A 515 46.51 -59.47 -2.11
C GLN A 515 46.55 -59.83 -3.61
N GLN A 516 47.30 -59.11 -4.45
CA GLN A 516 47.39 -59.33 -5.90
C GLN A 516 48.74 -59.95 -6.34
N GLN A 517 48.71 -60.90 -7.28
CA GLN A 517 49.90 -61.46 -7.93
C GLN A 517 50.26 -60.64 -9.20
N GLY A 518 51.37 -59.89 -9.16
CA GLY A 518 51.88 -59.14 -10.32
C GLY A 518 52.91 -58.04 -9.96
N ASP A 519 53.76 -57.65 -10.90
CA ASP A 519 54.85 -56.65 -10.72
C ASP A 519 54.41 -55.19 -10.88
N THR A 520 53.20 -54.97 -11.38
CA THR A 520 52.58 -53.65 -11.50
C THR A 520 51.17 -53.69 -10.93
N ALA A 521 50.77 -52.61 -10.26
CA ALA A 521 49.41 -52.44 -9.75
C ALA A 521 48.82 -51.14 -10.33
N GLU A 522 47.67 -51.25 -10.98
CA GLU A 522 46.89 -50.11 -11.40
C GLU A 522 46.06 -49.62 -10.21
N ILE A 523 46.33 -48.40 -9.74
CA ILE A 523 45.69 -47.84 -8.53
C ILE A 523 44.70 -46.71 -8.85
N THR A 524 44.34 -46.55 -10.13
CA THR A 524 43.39 -45.56 -10.63
C THR A 524 42.09 -45.55 -9.82
N ALA A 525 41.48 -46.71 -9.59
CA ALA A 525 40.23 -46.83 -8.82
C ALA A 525 40.38 -46.39 -7.35
N ILE A 526 41.56 -46.60 -6.75
CA ILE A 526 41.85 -46.17 -5.37
C ILE A 526 41.97 -44.64 -5.31
N VAL A 527 42.61 -44.03 -6.31
CA VAL A 527 42.75 -42.58 -6.43
C VAL A 527 41.38 -41.93 -6.56
N THR A 528 40.55 -42.39 -7.51
CA THR A 528 39.21 -41.84 -7.74
C THR A 528 38.35 -41.92 -6.49
N ASP A 529 38.33 -43.07 -5.81
CA ASP A 529 37.55 -43.27 -4.58
C ASP A 529 38.03 -42.36 -3.42
N GLU A 530 39.33 -42.19 -3.21
CA GLU A 530 39.84 -41.28 -2.16
C GLU A 530 39.58 -39.80 -2.49
N VAL A 531 39.64 -39.42 -3.76
CA VAL A 531 39.33 -38.06 -4.23
C VAL A 531 37.84 -37.76 -4.02
N ASP A 532 36.94 -38.66 -4.42
CA ASP A 532 35.50 -38.51 -4.19
C ASP A 532 35.16 -38.46 -2.69
N LYS A 533 35.85 -39.26 -1.87
CA LYS A 533 35.68 -39.21 -0.41
C LYS A 533 36.17 -37.89 0.18
N ALA A 534 37.27 -37.32 -0.31
CA ALA A 534 37.76 -36.02 0.13
C ALA A 534 36.80 -34.89 -0.29
N GLY A 535 36.32 -34.91 -1.53
CA GLY A 535 35.33 -33.94 -2.03
C GLY A 535 34.01 -33.98 -1.26
N ARG A 536 33.50 -35.18 -0.93
CA ARG A 536 32.31 -35.37 -0.10
C ARG A 536 32.49 -34.89 1.34
N ARG A 537 33.67 -35.11 1.94
CA ARG A 537 33.98 -34.59 3.28
C ARG A 537 33.97 -33.05 3.29
N LEU A 538 34.63 -32.44 2.32
CA LEU A 538 34.68 -30.98 2.19
C LEU A 538 33.28 -30.36 2.01
N ALA A 539 32.46 -30.92 1.11
CA ALA A 539 31.08 -30.46 0.95
C ALA A 539 30.24 -30.71 2.21
N GLY A 540 30.40 -31.87 2.85
CA GLY A 540 29.67 -32.24 4.07
C GLY A 540 29.95 -31.31 5.25
N GLU A 541 31.19 -30.84 5.42
CA GLU A 541 31.55 -29.83 6.42
C GLU A 541 30.76 -28.53 6.22
N LEU A 542 30.69 -28.02 4.98
CA LEU A 542 29.99 -26.77 4.67
C LEU A 542 28.47 -26.92 4.78
N ILE A 543 27.91 -28.06 4.36
CA ILE A 543 26.49 -28.36 4.53
C ILE A 543 26.15 -28.42 6.02
N GLY A 544 27.00 -29.06 6.83
CA GLY A 544 26.84 -29.15 8.28
C GLY A 544 26.81 -27.77 8.94
N GLU A 545 27.73 -26.88 8.57
CA GLU A 545 27.76 -25.49 9.03
C GLU A 545 26.46 -24.75 8.68
N LEU A 546 26.01 -24.83 7.42
CA LEU A 546 24.78 -24.17 6.95
C LEU A 546 23.53 -24.69 7.66
N LEU A 547 23.44 -26.00 7.88
CA LEU A 547 22.33 -26.61 8.61
C LEU A 547 22.33 -26.23 10.10
N ALA A 548 23.50 -26.08 10.72
CA ALA A 548 23.62 -25.61 12.10
C ALA A 548 23.16 -24.14 12.24
N LEU A 549 23.60 -23.27 11.32
CA LEU A 549 23.16 -21.86 11.26
C LEU A 549 21.66 -21.75 11.06
N ARG A 550 21.10 -22.52 10.13
CA ARG A 550 19.66 -22.59 9.88
C ARG A 550 18.90 -23.02 11.14
N ARG A 551 19.35 -24.06 11.84
CA ARG A 551 18.69 -24.52 13.07
C ARG A 551 18.66 -23.44 14.15
N SER A 552 19.77 -22.74 14.36
CA SER A 552 19.82 -21.62 15.31
C SER A 552 18.85 -20.49 14.96
N GLN A 553 18.67 -20.22 13.65
CA GLN A 553 17.71 -19.23 13.18
C GLN A 553 16.26 -19.68 13.34
N GLU A 554 15.95 -20.96 13.06
CA GLU A 554 14.62 -21.54 13.28
C GLU A 554 14.25 -21.49 14.77
N GLU A 555 15.19 -21.79 15.66
CA GLU A 555 15.02 -21.66 17.12
C GLU A 555 14.73 -20.20 17.53
N ALA A 556 15.48 -19.23 17.01
CA ALA A 556 15.27 -17.82 17.28
C ALA A 556 13.91 -17.32 16.76
N LEU A 557 13.49 -17.74 15.57
CA LEU A 557 12.18 -17.43 15.01
C LEU A 557 11.05 -18.08 15.78
N SER A 558 11.22 -19.33 16.23
CA SER A 558 10.23 -20.02 17.06
C SER A 558 10.04 -19.33 18.41
N LEU A 559 11.13 -18.90 19.05
CA LEU A 559 11.06 -18.10 20.29
C LEU A 559 10.32 -16.78 20.06
N ALA A 560 10.60 -16.11 18.95
CA ALA A 560 9.91 -14.87 18.57
C ALA A 560 8.42 -15.11 18.29
N ALA A 561 8.07 -16.13 17.51
CA ALA A 561 6.68 -16.48 17.21
C ALA A 561 5.87 -16.77 18.49
N GLY A 562 6.46 -17.53 19.42
CA GLY A 562 5.86 -17.82 20.72
C GLY A 562 5.70 -16.60 21.62
N ALA A 563 6.61 -15.62 21.53
CA ALA A 563 6.52 -14.37 22.29
C ALA A 563 5.38 -13.46 21.80
N VAL A 564 5.03 -13.50 20.51
CA VAL A 564 3.98 -12.65 19.91
C VAL A 564 2.67 -13.40 19.64
N GLY A 565 2.51 -14.63 20.15
CA GLY A 565 1.28 -15.41 20.01
C GLY A 565 0.91 -15.80 18.58
N ALA A 566 1.85 -15.77 17.64
CA ALA A 566 1.61 -16.13 16.25
C ALA A 566 1.49 -17.66 16.10
N THR A 567 0.42 -18.14 15.47
CA THR A 567 0.29 -19.56 15.14
C THR A 567 1.26 -19.95 14.02
N ALA A 568 1.90 -21.12 14.15
CA ALA A 568 2.94 -21.61 13.24
C ALA A 568 2.49 -21.84 11.78
N GLN A 569 1.22 -21.60 11.44
CA GLN A 569 0.60 -21.97 10.15
C GLN A 569 0.89 -21.01 8.98
N GLY A 570 1.72 -19.99 9.15
CA GLY A 570 2.07 -19.03 8.09
C GLY A 570 3.56 -18.72 7.92
N GLN A 571 4.46 -19.36 8.68
CA GLN A 571 5.90 -19.14 8.57
C GLN A 571 6.49 -20.14 7.57
N GLY A 572 6.83 -19.69 6.36
CA GLY A 572 7.53 -20.53 5.37
C GLY A 572 8.83 -21.10 5.95
N SER A 573 9.19 -22.33 5.59
CA SER A 573 10.44 -22.93 6.04
C SER A 573 11.65 -22.13 5.52
N LEU A 574 12.69 -21.95 6.34
CA LEU A 574 13.95 -21.34 5.87
C LEU A 574 14.56 -22.20 4.74
N PRO A 575 15.19 -21.59 3.74
CA PRO A 575 15.71 -22.30 2.58
C PRO A 575 16.74 -23.36 2.99
N SER A 576 16.59 -24.57 2.44
CA SER A 576 17.59 -25.63 2.56
C SER A 576 18.79 -25.35 1.63
N PRO A 577 20.02 -25.72 2.04
CA PRO A 577 21.18 -25.65 1.16
C PRO A 577 21.03 -26.65 0.00
N ASN A 578 20.58 -26.16 -1.16
CA ASN A 578 20.36 -26.93 -2.38
C ASN A 578 21.43 -26.64 -3.42
N GLY A 579 21.60 -27.53 -4.39
CA GLY A 579 22.50 -27.29 -5.54
C GLY A 579 23.99 -27.35 -5.20
N VAL A 580 24.39 -28.24 -4.27
CA VAL A 580 25.80 -28.44 -3.91
C VAL A 580 26.60 -28.81 -5.17
N PRO A 581 27.68 -28.08 -5.50
CA PRO A 581 28.58 -28.43 -6.59
C PRO A 581 29.10 -29.87 -6.44
N VAL A 582 29.08 -30.63 -7.53
CA VAL A 582 29.65 -31.98 -7.59
C VAL A 582 31.11 -31.88 -8.01
N LEU A 583 31.98 -32.67 -7.36
CA LEU A 583 33.38 -32.77 -7.77
C LEU A 583 33.45 -33.47 -9.13
N GLU A 584 34.07 -32.82 -10.12
CA GLU A 584 34.31 -33.43 -11.43
C GLU A 584 35.33 -34.58 -11.31
N HIS A 585 35.04 -35.69 -11.97
CA HIS A 585 35.93 -36.84 -11.97
C HIS A 585 37.27 -36.54 -12.65
N LEU A 586 38.34 -37.10 -12.11
CA LEU A 586 39.66 -37.13 -12.74
C LEU A 586 39.60 -38.01 -14.00
N ALA A 587 39.19 -37.44 -15.13
CA ALA A 587 39.17 -38.14 -16.40
C ALA A 587 40.60 -38.42 -16.89
N GLY A 588 40.85 -39.66 -17.34
CA GLY A 588 42.06 -40.02 -18.09
C GLY A 588 43.33 -40.32 -17.29
N ILE A 589 43.28 -40.40 -15.96
CA ILE A 589 44.47 -40.73 -15.15
C ILE A 589 44.60 -42.25 -15.03
N ARG A 590 45.50 -42.86 -15.79
CA ARG A 590 45.92 -44.25 -15.58
C ARG A 590 47.17 -44.28 -14.71
N LEU A 591 47.03 -44.59 -13.42
CA LEU A 591 48.17 -44.65 -12.52
C LEU A 591 48.61 -46.09 -12.27
N VAL A 592 49.75 -46.46 -12.85
CA VAL A 592 50.38 -47.77 -12.64
C VAL A 592 51.64 -47.60 -11.80
N VAL A 593 51.71 -48.30 -10.68
CA VAL A 593 52.85 -48.26 -9.76
C VAL A 593 53.63 -49.58 -9.88
N ARG A 594 54.96 -49.52 -9.89
CA ARG A 594 55.85 -50.69 -10.05
C ARG A 594 56.28 -51.26 -8.71
N ARG A 595 56.40 -52.59 -8.62
CA ARG A 595 56.93 -53.29 -7.44
C ARG A 595 58.40 -52.92 -7.18
N PRO A 596 58.83 -52.78 -5.92
CA PRO A 596 60.24 -52.74 -5.55
C PRO A 596 60.95 -54.06 -5.92
N VAL A 597 62.08 -53.98 -6.64
CA VAL A 597 62.89 -55.15 -7.03
C VAL A 597 63.56 -55.84 -5.83
N LEU A 598 63.74 -55.12 -4.72
CA LEU A 598 64.26 -55.65 -3.45
C LEU A 598 63.14 -55.67 -2.40
N ARG A 599 62.87 -56.84 -1.80
CA ARG A 599 62.02 -57.01 -0.61
C ARG A 599 62.68 -56.32 0.59
N LEU A 600 62.62 -54.99 0.63
CA LEU A 600 63.05 -54.19 1.79
C LEU A 600 62.15 -54.51 3.00
N PRO A 601 62.70 -54.64 4.22
CA PRO A 601 61.91 -54.95 5.40
C PRO A 601 61.09 -53.71 5.78
N GLY A 602 59.76 -53.80 5.64
CA GLY A 602 58.83 -52.83 6.23
C GLY A 602 57.84 -52.20 5.25
N ARG A 603 56.54 -52.30 5.61
CA ARG A 603 55.38 -51.67 4.95
C ARG A 603 55.59 -50.16 4.69
N TRP A 604 56.32 -49.50 5.58
CA TRP A 604 56.65 -48.08 5.53
C TRP A 604 57.54 -47.68 4.33
N ALA A 605 58.55 -48.48 3.97
CA ALA A 605 59.44 -48.17 2.86
C ALA A 605 58.71 -48.28 1.50
N SER A 606 57.81 -49.26 1.39
CA SER A 606 56.94 -49.43 0.22
C SER A 606 55.96 -48.27 0.09
N GLN A 607 55.31 -47.86 1.18
CA GLN A 607 54.37 -46.72 1.19
C GLN A 607 55.04 -45.41 0.78
N ARG A 608 56.22 -45.09 1.31
CA ARG A 608 56.98 -43.88 0.92
C ARG A 608 57.32 -43.86 -0.57
N ARG A 609 57.61 -45.02 -1.17
CA ARG A 609 57.94 -45.11 -2.60
C ARG A 609 56.70 -44.89 -3.47
N VAL A 610 55.57 -45.52 -3.11
CA VAL A 610 54.27 -45.31 -3.77
C VAL A 610 53.84 -43.85 -3.67
N LEU A 611 53.98 -43.25 -2.48
CA LEU A 611 53.68 -41.84 -2.25
C LEU A 611 54.54 -40.92 -3.13
N LYS A 612 55.85 -41.17 -3.22
CA LYS A 612 56.76 -40.36 -4.07
C LYS A 612 56.40 -40.49 -5.56
N GLN A 613 56.00 -41.67 -6.02
CA GLN A 613 55.59 -41.91 -7.40
C GLN A 613 54.23 -41.26 -7.70
N ALA A 614 53.23 -41.43 -6.81
CA ALA A 614 51.92 -40.80 -6.93
C ALA A 614 52.01 -39.27 -6.90
N ARG A 615 52.78 -38.70 -5.94
CA ARG A 615 52.98 -37.25 -5.84
C ARG A 615 53.57 -36.67 -7.12
N ARG A 616 54.54 -37.34 -7.75
CA ARG A 616 55.11 -36.88 -9.04
C ARG A 616 54.11 -36.89 -10.19
N CYS A 617 53.16 -37.82 -10.20
CA CYS A 617 52.27 -38.02 -11.33
C CYS A 617 50.99 -37.16 -11.26
N ILE A 618 50.39 -37.03 -10.07
CA ILE A 618 49.02 -36.49 -9.94
C ILE A 618 48.89 -35.31 -8.96
N HIS A 619 49.95 -34.90 -8.25
CA HIS A 619 49.83 -33.85 -7.23
C HIS A 619 49.34 -32.51 -7.80
N SER A 620 49.94 -32.01 -8.89
CA SER A 620 49.54 -30.75 -9.52
C SER A 620 48.09 -30.77 -10.02
N GLN A 621 47.66 -31.90 -10.57
CA GLN A 621 46.28 -32.12 -11.01
C GLN A 621 45.30 -32.13 -9.83
N LEU A 622 45.64 -32.81 -8.73
CA LEU A 622 44.85 -32.82 -7.50
C LEU A 622 44.71 -31.41 -6.91
N VAL A 623 45.80 -30.65 -6.84
CA VAL A 623 45.79 -29.27 -6.32
C VAL A 623 44.89 -28.38 -7.17
N SER A 624 45.04 -28.42 -8.51
CA SER A 624 44.21 -27.63 -9.43
C SER A 624 42.72 -28.01 -9.35
N MET A 625 42.42 -29.30 -9.22
CA MET A 625 41.07 -29.81 -9.04
C MET A 625 40.44 -29.32 -7.73
N PHE A 626 41.13 -29.48 -6.59
CA PHE A 626 40.62 -29.03 -5.30
C PHE A 626 40.52 -27.51 -5.21
N GLN A 627 41.42 -26.77 -5.87
CA GLN A 627 41.31 -25.32 -5.96
C GLN A 627 40.07 -24.88 -6.74
N SER A 628 39.79 -25.52 -7.88
CA SER A 628 38.61 -25.21 -8.71
C SER A 628 37.32 -25.61 -8.02
N TYR A 629 37.29 -26.79 -7.40
CA TYR A 629 36.16 -27.25 -6.59
C TYR A 629 35.92 -26.37 -5.36
N GLY A 630 36.99 -25.97 -4.67
CA GLY A 630 36.93 -25.07 -3.52
C GLY A 630 36.39 -23.67 -3.87
N ARG A 631 36.67 -23.14 -5.06
CA ARG A 631 36.04 -21.89 -5.55
C ARG A 631 34.53 -22.06 -5.73
N ARG A 632 34.09 -23.10 -6.45
CA ARG A 632 32.66 -23.38 -6.65
C ARG A 632 31.92 -23.58 -5.34
N LEU A 633 32.51 -24.33 -4.40
CA LEU A 633 31.95 -24.51 -3.06
C LEU A 633 31.87 -23.20 -2.28
N ALA A 634 32.86 -22.31 -2.39
CA ALA A 634 32.84 -21.02 -1.72
C ALA A 634 31.74 -20.10 -2.28
N GLU A 635 31.58 -20.04 -3.61
CA GLU A 635 30.53 -19.28 -4.28
C GLU A 635 29.14 -19.81 -3.89
N TRP A 636 28.96 -21.13 -3.94
CA TRP A 636 27.73 -21.79 -3.51
C TRP A 636 27.40 -21.52 -2.03
N ARG A 637 28.40 -21.64 -1.13
CA ARG A 637 28.24 -21.31 0.30
C ARG A 637 27.82 -19.87 0.49
N GLN A 638 28.45 -18.93 -0.22
CA GLN A 638 28.14 -17.51 -0.10
C GLN A 638 26.73 -17.19 -0.59
N SER A 639 26.29 -17.80 -1.70
CA SER A 639 24.91 -17.69 -2.18
C SER A 639 23.93 -18.24 -1.14
N SER A 640 24.19 -19.43 -0.61
CA SER A 640 23.33 -20.08 0.39
C SER A 640 23.20 -19.24 1.67
N LEU A 641 24.31 -18.67 2.16
CA LEU A 641 24.30 -17.76 3.31
C LEU A 641 23.49 -16.48 3.04
N ASN A 642 23.57 -15.93 1.83
CA ASN A 642 22.82 -14.74 1.46
C ASN A 642 21.31 -15.02 1.37
N ASP A 643 20.91 -16.16 0.81
CA ASP A 643 19.51 -16.56 0.71
C ASP A 643 18.92 -16.85 2.10
N LEU A 644 19.68 -17.55 2.94
CA LEU A 644 19.33 -17.78 4.34
C LEU A 644 19.17 -16.46 5.10
N ARG A 645 20.08 -15.50 4.91
CA ARG A 645 19.98 -14.15 5.51
C ARG A 645 18.73 -13.41 5.09
N LYS A 646 18.43 -13.39 3.79
CA LYS A 646 17.24 -12.72 3.26
C LYS A 646 15.97 -13.31 3.86
N ALA A 647 15.83 -14.64 3.85
CA ALA A 647 14.67 -15.33 4.40
C ALA A 647 14.52 -15.10 5.92
N PHE A 648 15.61 -15.25 6.68
CA PHE A 648 15.61 -15.02 8.13
C PHE A 648 15.26 -13.57 8.48
N THR A 649 15.83 -12.59 7.78
CA THR A 649 15.53 -11.17 8.01
C THR A 649 14.07 -10.85 7.74
N ALA A 650 13.52 -11.37 6.63
CA ALA A 650 12.11 -11.15 6.28
C ALA A 650 11.16 -11.71 7.35
N GLN A 651 11.42 -12.90 7.88
CA GLN A 651 10.58 -13.50 8.93
C GLN A 651 10.78 -12.82 10.29
N ALA A 652 12.02 -12.46 10.65
CA ALA A 652 12.29 -11.74 11.88
C ALA A 652 11.65 -10.34 11.87
N ASP A 653 11.60 -9.66 10.72
CA ASP A 653 10.91 -8.39 10.54
C ASP A 653 9.39 -8.52 10.76
N VAL A 654 8.77 -9.63 10.33
CA VAL A 654 7.35 -9.91 10.59
C VAL A 654 7.10 -10.04 12.09
N CYS A 655 7.93 -10.82 12.82
CA CYS A 655 7.80 -10.95 14.26
C CYS A 655 8.04 -9.61 14.99
N ARG A 656 9.02 -8.82 14.55
CA ARG A 656 9.31 -7.48 15.11
C ARG A 656 8.16 -6.50 14.86
N ALA A 657 7.58 -6.49 13.66
CA ALA A 657 6.41 -5.66 13.36
C ALA A 657 5.18 -6.07 14.19
N LEU A 658 4.97 -7.37 14.45
CA LEU A 658 3.90 -7.84 15.32
C LEU A 658 4.14 -7.44 16.79
N ALA A 659 5.38 -7.50 17.28
CA ALA A 659 5.73 -7.07 18.64
C ALA A 659 5.71 -5.54 18.81
N GLU A 660 6.12 -4.78 17.79
CA GLU A 660 6.01 -3.31 17.76
C GLU A 660 4.55 -2.86 17.76
N ARG A 661 3.66 -3.59 17.06
CA ARG A 661 2.21 -3.37 17.16
C ARG A 661 1.68 -3.63 18.56
N ALA A 662 2.26 -4.58 19.30
CA ALA A 662 1.86 -4.89 20.67
C ALA A 662 2.48 -3.95 21.74
N ASN A 663 3.70 -3.43 21.55
CA ASN A 663 4.39 -2.54 22.50
C ASN A 663 4.19 -1.04 22.22
N GLY A 664 3.84 -0.67 20.98
CA GLY A 664 3.63 0.73 20.56
C GLY A 664 2.37 1.39 21.12
N GLU A 665 1.56 0.66 21.89
CA GLU A 665 0.33 1.15 22.53
C GLU A 665 0.55 1.56 24.01
N GLY A 666 1.79 1.52 24.51
CA GLY A 666 2.14 1.88 25.89
C GLY A 666 2.42 3.36 26.20
N ILE A 667 2.32 4.29 25.24
CA ILE A 667 2.54 5.73 25.48
C ILE A 667 1.43 6.57 24.85
N ALA A 668 0.24 6.51 25.44
CA ALA A 668 -0.69 7.61 25.58
C ALA A 668 -1.74 7.17 26.61
N ASN A 669 -1.64 7.72 27.82
CA ASN A 669 -2.69 7.60 28.83
C ASN A 669 -3.88 8.46 28.36
N ASP A 670 -4.65 7.96 27.38
CA ASP A 670 -5.91 8.57 26.93
C ASP A 670 -7.06 7.74 27.55
N ASN A 671 -7.60 8.24 28.66
CA ASN A 671 -8.55 7.58 29.55
C ASN A 671 -9.55 6.65 28.84
N SER A 672 -9.47 5.34 29.11
CA SER A 672 -10.45 4.30 28.73
C SER A 672 -11.92 4.70 29.02
N ASP A 673 -12.13 5.46 30.09
CA ASP A 673 -13.45 5.97 30.50
C ASP A 673 -14.02 7.04 29.55
N ASP A 674 -13.17 7.70 28.77
CA ASP A 674 -13.58 8.73 27.82
C ASP A 674 -14.02 8.11 26.48
N TRP A 675 -13.35 7.03 26.05
CA TRP A 675 -13.76 6.23 24.89
C TRP A 675 -15.10 5.54 25.13
N SER A 676 -15.28 4.95 26.31
CA SER A 676 -16.52 4.26 26.67
C SER A 676 -17.69 5.24 26.76
N ARG A 677 -17.47 6.47 27.23
CA ARG A 677 -18.49 7.55 27.24
C ARG A 677 -18.82 8.05 25.83
N ASP A 678 -17.82 8.28 24.98
CA ASP A 678 -18.07 8.69 23.59
C ASP A 678 -18.82 7.60 22.82
N ILE A 679 -18.45 6.32 22.98
CA ILE A 679 -19.16 5.17 22.38
C ILE A 679 -20.59 5.07 22.93
N ALA A 680 -20.78 5.18 24.25
CA ALA A 680 -22.11 5.14 24.86
C ALA A 680 -23.00 6.27 24.34
N SER A 681 -22.47 7.49 24.24
CA SER A 681 -23.21 8.65 23.71
C SER A 681 -23.67 8.47 22.25
N LEU A 682 -22.91 7.72 21.45
CA LEU A 682 -23.26 7.40 20.07
C LEU A 682 -24.27 6.25 19.98
N ILE A 683 -24.22 5.29 20.90
CA ILE A 683 -25.17 4.17 20.97
C ILE A 683 -26.53 4.66 21.50
N GLU A 684 -26.55 5.52 22.52
CA GLU A 684 -27.78 6.11 23.08
C GLU A 684 -28.48 7.07 22.12
N ALA A 685 -27.72 7.73 21.24
CA ALA A 685 -28.27 8.59 20.19
C ALA A 685 -28.84 7.82 18.98
N ALA A 686 -28.96 6.48 19.06
CA ALA A 686 -29.61 5.69 18.03
C ALA A 686 -31.14 5.75 18.18
N PRO A 687 -31.89 6.29 17.20
CA PRO A 687 -33.31 5.99 17.12
C PRO A 687 -33.45 4.48 16.85
N ASP A 688 -34.35 3.82 17.58
CA ASP A 688 -34.58 2.36 17.55
C ASP A 688 -34.65 1.79 16.12
N ALA A 689 -33.54 1.24 15.63
CA ALA A 689 -33.48 0.43 14.42
C ALA A 689 -33.83 -1.04 14.70
N ALA A 690 -34.65 -1.31 15.72
CA ALA A 690 -35.09 -2.65 16.11
C ALA A 690 -36.44 -3.07 15.49
N ALA A 691 -36.98 -2.30 14.54
CA ALA A 691 -38.26 -2.58 13.88
C ALA A 691 -38.17 -2.53 12.35
N ALA A 692 -37.22 -3.22 11.74
CA ALA A 692 -37.27 -3.64 10.34
C ALA A 692 -36.31 -4.82 10.13
N GLY A 693 -36.80 -6.02 10.41
CA GLY A 693 -36.20 -7.29 9.97
C GLY A 693 -36.71 -7.66 8.59
#